data_AF-A0A1E5CB36-F1
#
_entry.id   AF-A0A1E5CB36-F1
#
_cell.length_a   1.000
_cell.length_b   1.000
_cell.length_c   1.000
_cell.angle_alpha   90.00
_cell.angle_beta   90.00
_cell.angle_gamma   90.00
#
_symmetry.space_group_name_H-M   'P 1'
#
loop_
_entity.id
_entity.type
_entity.pdbx_description
1 polymer ?
#
loop_
_entity_poly.entity_id
_entity_poly.type
_entity_poly.pdbx_seq_one_letter_code
_entity_poly.pdbx_strand_id
1 'polypeptide(L)'
;MARLFVAEKPSLGRAIAAALPKPHKNHDGYVQAANGDAVTWCIGHLLEQAEPDAYDEKYKVWRLDDLPILPEPWILKPRKSAAKQLSVVKKLLRQFDDIIHAGDPDREGQLLVDEVFSYAKLADKKKQRIQRLLINDLNVSAVKKALSAMRSNLDFVPLSVSALARSRADWLYGMNMSRAYTLLGKQAGYQGVLSVGRVQTPVLGLVVRRDREIAAFMPKPFYQLDAVIPYQGSDILARWQPSESCQPWQDEEGRVLSRKLVENVAQRIVNQPATVVVSERKGTKQAPPLPYSLSALQIDAAKRFTMSAVDVLACCQSLYEKHKVITYPRSDSRYLPKDHLKEASTVTAAIGNTVSSLSDAVKNANLSLKSKAWNDSKVEAHHAIIPTGKSSNALSGRERDVYELIARQYLMQFYPAAEYVEAKLDFDIAGGIFIAKGKQLTLPGWRALLTRDNAAQKEDIESQVPPLNKGTVLTCARGEIKDCMTEPPRHFTEATLLQAMTGIARFVKEASLKKILRDTDGLGTEATRAGILELLFKRRLLSREGKQIRATASACGLIDALPEKAAYPDMTAHWERQLQDMAEKKGAYQPFMSALESELLDLMNAVRKGPLPESLRSLPSQPNPFKKKRGNGGAGRKRYKTKA
;
A
#
# COMPACT_ATOMS: atom_id res chain seq x y z
N MET A 1 -20.32 -10.06 38.41
CA MET A 1 -19.50 -8.85 38.60
C MET A 1 -19.51 -8.06 37.29
N ALA A 2 -19.47 -6.74 37.36
CA ALA A 2 -19.51 -5.88 36.18
C ALA A 2 -18.12 -5.78 35.53
N ARG A 3 -18.06 -5.82 34.19
CA ARG A 3 -16.81 -5.83 33.41
C ARG A 3 -16.60 -4.51 32.69
N LEU A 4 -15.34 -4.10 32.50
CA LEU A 4 -14.96 -2.96 31.68
C LEU A 4 -14.29 -3.42 30.38
N PHE A 5 -14.90 -3.14 29.24
CA PHE A 5 -14.32 -3.34 27.92
C PHE A 5 -13.61 -2.07 27.45
N VAL A 6 -12.35 -2.17 27.06
CA VAL A 6 -11.56 -1.06 26.50
C VAL A 6 -11.25 -1.36 25.04
N ALA A 7 -12.03 -0.77 24.13
CA ALA A 7 -11.86 -0.93 22.69
C ALA A 7 -10.84 0.04 22.10
N GLU A 8 -10.33 -0.22 20.90
CA GLU A 8 -9.43 0.71 20.19
C GLU A 8 -10.13 1.98 19.69
N LYS A 9 -11.39 1.85 19.30
CA LYS A 9 -12.15 2.91 18.60
C LYS A 9 -13.64 2.87 18.93
N PRO A 10 -14.35 4.01 18.77
CA PRO A 10 -15.77 4.09 19.11
C PRO A 10 -16.65 3.09 18.35
N SER A 11 -16.35 2.79 17.08
CA SER A 11 -17.12 1.85 16.27
C SER A 11 -17.08 0.43 16.85
N LEU A 12 -15.89 -0.04 17.23
CA LEU A 12 -15.70 -1.33 17.89
C LEU A 12 -16.38 -1.36 19.27
N GLY A 13 -16.22 -0.29 20.07
CA GLY A 13 -16.90 -0.16 21.36
C GLY A 13 -18.43 -0.25 21.24
N ARG A 14 -19.02 0.39 20.23
CA ARG A 14 -20.47 0.28 19.97
C ARG A 14 -20.89 -1.12 19.54
N ALA A 15 -20.09 -1.83 18.74
CA ALA A 15 -20.37 -3.20 18.34
C ALA A 15 -20.37 -4.15 19.55
N ILE A 16 -19.39 -3.99 20.46
CA ILE A 16 -19.34 -4.72 21.73
C ILE A 16 -20.58 -4.41 22.57
N ALA A 17 -20.91 -3.12 22.77
CA ALA A 17 -22.09 -2.72 23.54
C ALA A 17 -23.39 -3.31 22.95
N ALA A 18 -23.54 -3.33 21.63
CA ALA A 18 -24.70 -3.90 20.95
C ALA A 18 -24.91 -5.41 21.23
N ALA A 19 -23.83 -6.14 21.54
CA ALA A 19 -23.88 -7.56 21.90
C ALA A 19 -24.17 -7.80 23.40
N LEU A 20 -24.12 -6.76 24.24
CA LEU A 20 -24.36 -6.84 25.69
C LEU A 20 -25.84 -6.62 26.06
N PRO A 21 -26.28 -7.02 27.27
CA PRO A 21 -27.66 -6.89 27.73
C PRO A 21 -28.20 -5.45 27.69
N LYS A 22 -29.46 -5.31 27.24
CA LYS A 22 -30.20 -4.04 27.20
C LYS A 22 -30.95 -3.76 28.51
N PRO A 23 -31.31 -2.51 28.83
CA PRO A 23 -31.03 -1.28 28.06
C PRO A 23 -29.56 -0.84 28.10
N HIS A 24 -29.18 -0.02 27.13
CA HIS A 24 -27.86 0.63 27.07
C HIS A 24 -27.99 2.10 27.45
N LYS A 25 -27.15 2.58 28.37
CA LYS A 25 -27.06 3.99 28.75
C LYS A 25 -25.80 4.60 28.15
N ASN A 26 -25.97 5.59 27.28
CA ASN A 26 -24.85 6.32 26.69
C ASN A 26 -24.34 7.37 27.67
N HIS A 27 -23.02 7.40 27.86
CA HIS A 27 -22.32 8.42 28.63
C HIS A 27 -21.26 9.08 27.73
N ASP A 28 -20.66 10.17 28.21
CA ASP A 28 -19.56 10.83 27.52
C ASP A 28 -18.30 9.94 27.56
N GLY A 29 -17.99 9.30 26.43
CA GLY A 29 -16.80 8.46 26.25
C GLY A 29 -16.97 6.97 26.61
N TYR A 30 -18.17 6.51 26.98
CA TYR A 30 -18.46 5.09 27.21
C TYR A 30 -19.97 4.77 27.13
N VAL A 31 -20.30 3.48 27.04
CA VAL A 31 -21.67 2.95 27.10
C VAL A 31 -21.77 1.98 28.27
N GLN A 32 -22.87 2.03 29.01
CA GLN A 32 -23.14 1.11 30.12
C GLN A 32 -24.31 0.18 29.77
N ALA A 33 -24.14 -1.11 29.98
CA ALA A 33 -25.16 -2.15 29.78
C ALA A 33 -25.96 -2.43 31.06
N ALA A 34 -27.09 -3.10 30.93
CA ALA A 34 -28.02 -3.32 32.04
C ALA A 34 -27.48 -4.18 33.19
N ASN A 35 -26.57 -5.10 32.87
CA ASN A 35 -25.90 -5.95 33.85
C ASN A 35 -24.73 -5.25 34.56
N GLY A 36 -24.53 -3.95 34.34
CA GLY A 36 -23.47 -3.13 34.92
C GLY A 36 -22.19 -3.08 34.10
N ASP A 37 -22.04 -3.89 33.05
CA ASP A 37 -20.88 -3.83 32.17
C ASP A 37 -20.73 -2.44 31.54
N ALA A 38 -19.49 -1.98 31.39
CA ALA A 38 -19.17 -0.72 30.73
C ALA A 38 -18.26 -0.97 29.53
N VAL A 39 -18.51 -0.26 28.43
CA VAL A 39 -17.69 -0.30 27.22
C VAL A 39 -17.18 1.10 26.92
N THR A 40 -15.88 1.29 27.05
CA THR A 40 -15.17 2.50 26.64
C THR A 40 -14.24 2.20 25.47
N TRP A 41 -13.57 3.23 24.96
CA TRP A 41 -12.71 3.11 23.78
C TRP A 41 -11.57 4.12 23.80
N CYS A 42 -10.55 3.84 23.01
CA CYS A 42 -9.54 4.80 22.61
C CYS A 42 -10.01 5.59 21.35
N ILE A 43 -9.20 6.54 20.89
CA ILE A 43 -9.45 7.32 19.66
C ILE A 43 -8.13 7.36 18.89
N GLY A 44 -7.77 6.19 18.33
CA GLY A 44 -6.37 5.89 18.02
C GLY A 44 -5.53 5.88 19.31
N HIS A 45 -4.22 6.07 19.19
CA HIS A 45 -3.38 6.22 20.37
C HIS A 45 -3.86 7.38 21.24
N LEU A 46 -4.03 7.13 22.55
CA LEU A 46 -4.29 8.17 23.56
C LEU A 46 -3.00 8.79 24.10
N LEU A 47 -1.88 8.10 23.87
CA LEU A 47 -0.54 8.43 24.33
C LEU A 47 0.37 8.60 23.10
N GLU A 48 1.49 9.28 23.27
CA GLU A 48 2.55 9.39 22.28
C GLU A 48 3.92 9.35 22.98
N GLN A 49 4.94 8.87 22.27
CA GLN A 49 6.31 8.99 22.74
C GLN A 49 6.64 10.46 22.98
N ALA A 50 7.30 10.74 24.10
CA ALA A 50 7.65 12.12 24.40
C ALA A 50 8.68 12.66 23.40
N GLU A 51 8.58 13.95 23.10
CA GLU A 51 9.63 14.66 22.36
C GLU A 51 10.93 14.72 23.19
N PRO A 52 12.10 14.87 22.55
CA PRO A 52 13.39 14.85 23.25
C PRO A 52 13.49 15.83 24.43
N ASP A 53 12.87 17.01 24.33
CA ASP A 53 12.88 18.02 25.40
C ASP A 53 12.13 17.61 26.67
N ALA A 54 11.36 16.53 26.63
CA ALA A 54 10.76 15.92 27.83
C ALA A 54 11.76 15.15 28.68
N TYR A 55 12.87 14.71 28.09
CA TYR A 55 13.91 13.94 28.76
C TYR A 55 15.00 14.86 29.33
N ASP A 56 15.35 15.92 28.59
CA ASP A 56 16.27 16.97 29.03
C ASP A 56 15.96 18.25 28.26
N GLU A 57 15.81 19.39 28.95
CA GLU A 57 15.49 20.67 28.33
C GLU A 57 16.53 21.12 27.30
N LYS A 58 17.80 20.69 27.44
CA LYS A 58 18.86 20.99 26.47
C LYS A 58 18.53 20.52 25.06
N TYR A 59 17.76 19.42 24.93
CA TYR A 59 17.38 18.83 23.65
C TYR A 59 16.35 19.65 22.85
N LYS A 60 15.87 20.79 23.38
CA LYS A 60 15.13 21.80 22.60
C LYS A 60 15.99 22.40 21.49
N VAL A 61 17.27 22.61 21.76
CA VAL A 61 18.24 23.09 20.77
C VAL A 61 18.92 21.89 20.14
N TRP A 62 18.94 21.82 18.81
CA TRP A 62 19.55 20.67 18.12
C TRP A 62 21.05 20.89 17.98
N ARG A 63 21.83 19.97 18.53
CA ARG A 63 23.29 19.94 18.43
C ARG A 63 23.73 18.54 18.03
N LEU A 64 24.82 18.44 17.26
CA LEU A 64 25.38 17.13 16.89
C LEU A 64 25.97 16.42 18.11
N ASP A 65 26.53 17.17 19.06
CA ASP A 65 27.18 16.62 20.27
C ASP A 65 26.21 15.93 21.21
N ASP A 66 24.92 16.27 21.15
CA ASP A 66 23.85 15.66 21.93
C ASP A 66 23.35 14.33 21.32
N LEU A 67 23.82 13.95 20.13
CA LEU A 67 23.34 12.76 19.42
C LEU A 67 24.28 11.54 19.63
N PRO A 68 23.71 10.33 19.79
CA PRO A 68 22.28 10.03 19.79
C PRO A 68 21.64 10.29 21.16
N ILE A 69 20.38 10.73 21.16
CA ILE A 69 19.55 10.81 22.36
C ILE A 69 18.93 9.43 22.58
N LEU A 70 19.31 8.78 23.68
CA LEU A 70 18.85 7.47 24.10
C LEU A 70 18.03 7.61 25.41
N PRO A 71 16.69 7.45 25.36
CA PRO A 71 15.84 7.63 26.53
C PRO A 71 16.04 6.58 27.63
N GLU A 72 16.27 7.04 28.85
CA GLU A 72 16.19 6.22 30.06
C GLU A 72 15.69 7.05 31.27
N PRO A 73 14.48 6.78 31.82
CA PRO A 73 13.44 5.89 31.33
C PRO A 73 12.67 6.48 30.13
N TRP A 74 11.97 5.62 29.38
CA TRP A 74 11.04 6.05 28.32
C TRP A 74 9.80 6.76 28.90
N ILE A 75 9.42 7.91 28.30
CA ILE A 75 8.29 8.73 28.75
C ILE A 75 7.20 8.73 27.67
N LEU A 76 5.97 8.40 28.07
CA LEU A 76 4.77 8.61 27.27
C LEU A 76 4.02 9.86 27.76
N LYS A 77 3.51 10.66 26.82
CA LYS A 77 2.67 11.84 27.12
C LYS A 77 1.26 11.65 26.56
N PRO A 78 0.21 12.19 27.22
CA PRO A 78 -1.12 12.24 26.66
C PRO A 78 -1.16 13.06 25.38
N ARG A 79 -1.77 12.51 24.32
CA ARG A 79 -2.07 13.28 23.12
C ARG A 79 -3.09 14.36 23.44
N LYS A 80 -2.77 15.62 23.11
CA LYS A 80 -3.62 16.78 23.45
C LYS A 80 -5.07 16.61 23.00
N SER A 81 -5.28 16.11 21.78
CA SER A 81 -6.62 15.87 21.22
C SER A 81 -7.40 14.74 21.88
N ALA A 82 -6.74 13.87 22.65
CA ALA A 82 -7.31 12.67 23.24
C ALA A 82 -7.35 12.69 24.79
N ALA A 83 -6.88 13.79 25.41
CA ALA A 83 -6.74 13.91 26.86
C ALA A 83 -8.05 13.69 27.63
N LYS A 84 -9.18 14.20 27.09
CA LYS A 84 -10.51 13.99 27.66
C LYS A 84 -10.88 12.50 27.73
N GLN A 85 -10.69 11.78 26.62
CA GLN A 85 -10.99 10.35 26.56
C GLN A 85 -10.07 9.54 27.48
N LEU A 86 -8.78 9.88 27.53
CA LEU A 86 -7.84 9.23 28.46
C LEU A 86 -8.27 9.40 29.93
N SER A 87 -8.80 10.57 30.30
CA SER A 87 -9.37 10.80 31.64
C SER A 87 -10.55 9.86 31.94
N VAL A 88 -11.47 9.72 30.96
CA VAL A 88 -12.63 8.79 31.07
C VAL A 88 -12.15 7.36 31.27
N VAL A 89 -11.24 6.87 30.42
CA VAL A 89 -10.71 5.50 30.50
C VAL A 89 -10.02 5.28 31.86
N LYS A 90 -9.17 6.22 32.32
CA LYS A 90 -8.51 6.11 33.63
C LYS A 90 -9.49 6.08 34.80
N LYS A 91 -10.58 6.86 34.74
CA LYS A 91 -11.64 6.85 35.76
C LYS A 91 -12.28 5.48 35.83
N LEU A 92 -12.68 4.92 34.69
CA LEU A 92 -13.33 3.61 34.61
C LEU A 92 -12.38 2.49 35.07
N LEU A 93 -11.11 2.52 34.67
CA LEU A 93 -10.10 1.55 35.08
C LEU A 93 -9.90 1.46 36.61
N ARG A 94 -10.18 2.54 37.35
CA ARG A 94 -10.16 2.52 38.82
C ARG A 94 -11.41 1.87 39.41
N GLN A 95 -12.57 2.02 38.75
CA GLN A 95 -13.87 1.56 39.23
C GLN A 95 -14.14 0.08 38.99
N PHE A 96 -13.49 -0.53 38.01
CA PHE A 96 -13.73 -1.93 37.62
C PHE A 96 -12.54 -2.83 37.97
N ASP A 97 -12.83 -4.07 38.39
CA ASP A 97 -11.83 -5.10 38.69
C ASP A 97 -11.64 -6.09 37.53
N ASP A 98 -12.72 -6.39 36.80
CA ASP A 98 -12.70 -7.27 35.62
C ASP A 98 -12.56 -6.41 34.35
N ILE A 99 -11.38 -6.45 33.73
CA ILE A 99 -11.02 -5.61 32.59
C ILE A 99 -10.82 -6.49 31.36
N ILE A 100 -11.40 -6.06 30.24
CA ILE A 100 -11.32 -6.74 28.95
C ILE A 100 -10.63 -5.82 27.94
N HIS A 101 -9.46 -6.23 27.46
CA HIS A 101 -8.76 -5.62 26.35
C HIS A 101 -9.44 -6.00 25.03
N ALA A 102 -9.99 -5.01 24.34
CA ALA A 102 -10.67 -5.18 23.06
C ALA A 102 -10.06 -4.29 21.97
N GLY A 103 -8.74 -4.10 21.99
CA GLY A 103 -8.03 -3.51 20.85
C GLY A 103 -8.10 -4.40 19.61
N ASP A 104 -7.81 -3.86 18.43
CA ASP A 104 -7.85 -4.67 17.20
C ASP A 104 -6.87 -5.86 17.33
N PRO A 105 -7.18 -7.02 16.74
CA PRO A 105 -6.42 -8.26 16.92
C PRO A 105 -5.12 -8.28 16.08
N ASP A 106 -4.31 -7.23 16.20
CA ASP A 106 -3.00 -7.08 15.56
C ASP A 106 -1.95 -6.53 16.57
N ARG A 107 -0.73 -6.26 16.09
CA ARG A 107 0.37 -5.71 16.90
C ARG A 107 0.04 -4.34 17.49
N GLU A 108 -0.50 -3.43 16.68
CA GLU A 108 -0.73 -2.05 17.08
C GLU A 108 -1.91 -1.94 18.06
N GLY A 109 -3.02 -2.64 17.78
CA GLY A 109 -4.19 -2.71 18.64
C GLY A 109 -3.89 -3.34 20.00
N GLN A 110 -2.94 -4.30 20.06
CA GLN A 110 -2.44 -4.83 21.33
C GLN A 110 -1.74 -3.74 22.16
N LEU A 111 -0.75 -3.06 21.59
CA LEU A 111 0.03 -2.02 22.27
C LEU A 111 -0.83 -0.83 22.68
N LEU A 112 -1.71 -0.38 21.78
CA LEU A 112 -2.52 0.84 21.93
C LEU A 112 -3.31 0.84 23.24
N VAL A 113 -3.85 -0.31 23.65
CA VAL A 113 -4.60 -0.45 24.90
C VAL A 113 -3.68 -0.84 26.08
N ASP A 114 -2.67 -1.68 25.87
CA ASP A 114 -1.70 -2.05 26.93
C ASP A 114 -0.91 -0.83 27.45
N GLU A 115 -0.57 0.13 26.60
CA GLU A 115 0.06 1.39 26.99
C GLU A 115 -0.83 2.20 27.92
N VAL A 116 -2.15 2.20 27.69
CA VAL A 116 -3.12 2.89 28.56
C VAL A 116 -3.17 2.22 29.92
N PHE A 117 -3.15 0.89 29.99
CA PHE A 117 -3.10 0.14 31.25
C PHE A 117 -1.81 0.43 32.02
N SER A 118 -0.68 0.46 31.33
CA SER A 118 0.63 0.76 31.89
C SER A 118 0.70 2.20 32.40
N TYR A 119 0.23 3.16 31.60
CA TYR A 119 0.17 4.59 31.97
C TYR A 119 -0.82 4.87 33.11
N ALA A 120 -1.91 4.11 33.21
CA ALA A 120 -2.85 4.16 34.32
C ALA A 120 -2.28 3.55 35.62
N LYS A 121 -1.10 2.91 35.57
CA LYS A 121 -0.43 2.24 36.68
C LYS A 121 -1.34 1.22 37.37
N LEU A 122 -2.00 0.37 36.59
CA LEU A 122 -2.83 -0.71 37.14
C LEU A 122 -1.99 -1.60 38.08
N ALA A 123 -2.58 -2.00 39.21
CA ALA A 123 -1.95 -2.95 40.12
C ALA A 123 -1.74 -4.31 39.44
N ASP A 124 -0.67 -5.02 39.78
CA ASP A 124 -0.29 -6.26 39.07
C ASP A 124 -1.36 -7.36 39.20
N LYS A 125 -2.05 -7.44 40.34
CA LYS A 125 -3.21 -8.33 40.52
C LYS A 125 -4.37 -8.01 39.56
N LYS A 126 -4.56 -6.75 39.14
CA LYS A 126 -5.53 -6.40 38.10
C LYS A 126 -4.99 -6.80 36.72
N LYS A 127 -3.73 -6.50 36.41
CA LYS A 127 -3.08 -6.86 35.13
C LYS A 127 -3.15 -8.36 34.84
N GLN A 128 -2.88 -9.20 35.84
CA GLN A 128 -2.91 -10.66 35.70
C GLN A 128 -4.31 -11.22 35.40
N ARG A 129 -5.38 -10.48 35.70
CA ARG A 129 -6.77 -10.89 35.46
C ARG A 129 -7.34 -10.36 34.13
N ILE A 130 -6.64 -9.46 33.44
CA ILE A 130 -7.12 -8.87 32.19
C ILE A 130 -7.36 -9.98 31.16
N GLN A 131 -8.55 -9.97 30.56
CA GLN A 131 -8.87 -10.84 29.43
C GLN A 131 -8.72 -10.08 28.12
N ARG A 132 -8.47 -10.81 27.03
CA ARG A 132 -8.36 -10.33 25.66
C ARG A 132 -9.56 -10.81 24.85
N LEU A 133 -10.24 -9.85 24.23
CA LEU A 133 -11.38 -10.06 23.33
C LEU A 133 -10.94 -9.74 21.89
N LEU A 134 -10.83 -10.77 21.05
CA LEU A 134 -10.43 -10.63 19.65
C LEU A 134 -11.66 -10.52 18.76
N ILE A 135 -11.83 -9.37 18.09
CA ILE A 135 -12.95 -9.11 17.17
C ILE A 135 -12.38 -8.69 15.82
N ASN A 136 -12.64 -9.49 14.79
CA ASN A 136 -12.32 -9.19 13.39
C ASN A 136 -13.57 -8.98 12.51
N ASP A 137 -14.76 -9.20 13.07
CA ASP A 137 -16.06 -8.95 12.45
C ASP A 137 -16.97 -8.25 13.47
N LEU A 138 -17.51 -7.09 13.08
CA LEU A 138 -18.35 -6.24 13.93
C LEU A 138 -19.80 -6.71 14.00
N ASN A 139 -20.17 -7.76 13.28
CA ASN A 139 -21.49 -8.36 13.35
C ASN A 139 -21.82 -8.88 14.75
N VAL A 140 -23.04 -8.63 15.22
CA VAL A 140 -23.45 -8.94 16.60
C VAL A 140 -23.28 -10.42 16.93
N SER A 141 -23.55 -11.33 15.98
CA SER A 141 -23.32 -12.77 16.14
C SER A 141 -21.84 -13.11 16.34
N ALA A 142 -20.95 -12.52 15.53
CA ALA A 142 -19.51 -12.71 15.62
C ALA A 142 -18.96 -12.16 16.94
N VAL A 143 -19.40 -10.96 17.34
CA VAL A 143 -19.04 -10.34 18.63
C VAL A 143 -19.50 -11.20 19.81
N LYS A 144 -20.72 -11.75 19.77
CA LYS A 144 -21.23 -12.67 20.80
C LYS A 144 -20.38 -13.94 20.90
N LYS A 145 -19.96 -14.51 19.77
CA LYS A 145 -19.06 -15.67 19.73
C LYS A 145 -17.68 -15.33 20.30
N ALA A 146 -17.14 -14.16 19.98
CA ALA A 146 -15.87 -13.69 20.53
C ALA A 146 -15.93 -13.49 22.06
N LEU A 147 -17.06 -12.99 22.59
CA LEU A 147 -17.28 -12.83 24.03
C LEU A 147 -17.23 -14.17 24.79
N SER A 148 -17.63 -15.29 24.18
CA SER A 148 -17.52 -16.63 24.78
C SER A 148 -16.13 -17.27 24.65
N ALA A 149 -15.22 -16.67 23.89
CA ALA A 149 -13.90 -17.22 23.57
C ALA A 149 -12.75 -16.30 24.01
N MET A 150 -12.98 -15.47 25.04
CA MET A 150 -11.95 -14.59 25.59
C MET A 150 -10.78 -15.39 26.15
N ARG A 151 -9.58 -14.79 26.07
CA ARG A 151 -8.32 -15.40 26.51
C ARG A 151 -7.63 -14.54 27.56
N SER A 152 -6.62 -15.06 28.23
CA SER A 152 -5.76 -14.22 29.09
C SER A 152 -5.01 -13.19 28.24
N ASN A 153 -4.96 -11.93 28.65
CA ASN A 153 -4.13 -10.90 27.98
C ASN A 153 -2.63 -11.21 28.12
N LEU A 154 -2.24 -12.04 29.10
CA LEU A 154 -0.85 -12.48 29.28
C LEU A 154 -0.33 -13.29 28.09
N ASP A 155 -1.21 -13.99 27.36
CA ASP A 155 -0.86 -14.73 26.14
C ASP A 155 -0.31 -13.80 25.04
N PHE A 156 -0.65 -12.50 25.10
CA PHE A 156 -0.38 -11.50 24.08
C PHE A 156 0.74 -10.52 24.47
N VAL A 157 1.40 -10.72 25.61
CA VAL A 157 2.57 -9.93 26.02
C VAL A 157 3.67 -9.90 24.93
N PRO A 158 4.03 -11.01 24.26
CA PRO A 158 5.04 -10.98 23.20
C PRO A 158 4.65 -10.07 22.03
N LEU A 159 3.35 -10.04 21.70
CA LEU A 159 2.80 -9.17 20.65
C LEU A 159 2.91 -7.69 21.04
N SER A 160 2.59 -7.37 22.29
CA SER A 160 2.72 -6.03 22.87
C SER A 160 4.18 -5.56 22.91
N VAL A 161 5.11 -6.44 23.33
CA VAL A 161 6.55 -6.16 23.35
C VAL A 161 7.10 -5.91 21.95
N SER A 162 6.69 -6.71 20.96
CA SER A 162 7.04 -6.50 19.55
C SER A 162 6.60 -5.12 19.05
N ALA A 163 5.34 -4.74 19.27
CA ALA A 163 4.83 -3.43 18.88
C ALA A 163 5.55 -2.27 19.60
N LEU A 164 5.82 -2.42 20.90
CA LEU A 164 6.58 -1.42 21.68
C LEU A 164 8.00 -1.26 21.14
N ALA A 165 8.67 -2.37 20.82
CA ALA A 165 10.01 -2.38 20.24
C ALA A 165 10.03 -1.62 18.91
N ARG A 166 9.06 -1.87 18.03
CA ARG A 166 8.91 -1.12 16.77
C ARG A 166 8.74 0.38 17.02
N SER A 167 7.80 0.76 17.88
CA SER A 167 7.51 2.17 18.20
C SER A 167 8.75 2.91 18.70
N ARG A 168 9.49 2.29 19.63
CA ARG A 168 10.74 2.85 20.19
C ARG A 168 11.86 2.90 19.17
N ALA A 169 12.04 1.85 18.37
CA ALA A 169 13.07 1.78 17.35
C ALA A 169 12.87 2.82 16.24
N ASP A 170 11.62 2.97 15.76
CA ASP A 170 11.27 3.99 14.78
C ASP A 170 11.48 5.41 15.33
N TRP A 171 11.17 5.65 16.62
CA TRP A 171 11.45 6.91 17.28
C TRP A 171 12.96 7.17 17.38
N LEU A 172 13.74 6.22 17.91
CA LEU A 172 15.20 6.34 18.06
C LEU A 172 15.87 6.65 16.73
N TYR A 173 15.61 5.83 15.72
CA TYR A 173 16.25 5.96 14.42
C TYR A 173 15.79 7.22 13.69
N GLY A 174 14.47 7.43 13.61
CA GLY A 174 13.91 8.54 12.86
C GLY A 174 14.30 9.89 13.45
N MET A 175 14.22 10.04 14.78
CA MET A 175 14.53 11.30 15.47
C MET A 175 16.03 11.62 15.37
N ASN A 176 16.91 10.68 15.74
CA ASN A 176 18.35 10.92 15.74
C ASN A 176 18.89 11.19 14.33
N MET A 177 18.53 10.34 13.35
CA MET A 177 18.99 10.52 11.97
C MET A 177 18.42 11.80 11.35
N SER A 178 17.15 12.14 11.60
CA SER A 178 16.59 13.41 11.09
C SER A 178 17.30 14.63 11.67
N ARG A 179 17.61 14.64 12.98
CA ARG A 179 18.37 15.74 13.61
C ARG A 179 19.77 15.85 13.02
N ALA A 180 20.49 14.73 12.94
CA ALA A 180 21.84 14.67 12.40
C ALA A 180 21.94 15.23 10.98
N TYR A 181 21.16 14.68 10.05
CA TYR A 181 21.24 15.08 8.64
C TYR A 181 20.64 16.47 8.39
N THR A 182 19.67 16.91 9.18
CA THR A 182 19.21 18.31 9.12
C THR A 182 20.29 19.29 9.59
N LEU A 183 21.06 18.96 10.64
CA LEU A 183 22.17 19.79 11.10
C LEU A 183 23.30 19.86 10.08
N LEU A 184 23.68 18.73 9.47
CA LEU A 184 24.63 18.71 8.36
C LEU A 184 24.13 19.54 7.17
N GLY A 185 22.86 19.38 6.78
CA GLY A 185 22.26 20.20 5.73
C GLY A 185 22.34 21.69 6.04
N LYS A 186 22.06 22.10 7.29
CA LYS A 186 22.18 23.49 7.72
C LYS A 186 23.61 24.02 7.64
N GLN A 187 24.60 23.23 8.03
CA GLN A 187 26.03 23.56 7.86
C GLN A 187 26.38 23.76 6.38
N ALA A 188 25.73 22.99 5.49
CA ALA A 188 25.85 23.13 4.04
C ALA A 188 25.02 24.28 3.43
N GLY A 189 24.27 25.05 4.23
CA GLY A 189 23.42 26.15 3.77
C GLY A 189 21.97 25.78 3.46
N TYR A 190 21.57 24.52 3.61
CA TYR A 190 20.19 24.07 3.43
C TYR A 190 19.29 24.50 4.62
N GLN A 191 18.17 25.16 4.32
CA GLN A 191 17.28 25.74 5.34
C GLN A 191 16.07 24.84 5.68
N GLY A 192 15.92 23.70 5.02
CA GLY A 192 14.82 22.77 5.24
C GLY A 192 15.13 21.70 6.30
N VAL A 193 14.22 20.74 6.42
CA VAL A 193 14.40 19.52 7.24
C VAL A 193 14.75 18.37 6.31
N LEU A 194 15.85 17.67 6.59
CA LEU A 194 16.22 16.42 5.92
C LEU A 194 15.78 15.27 6.83
N SER A 195 14.52 14.85 6.67
CA SER A 195 13.95 13.79 7.50
C SER A 195 14.40 12.41 7.03
N VAL A 196 14.79 11.58 8.00
CA VAL A 196 15.25 10.22 7.79
C VAL A 196 14.39 9.29 8.62
N GLY A 197 14.07 8.12 8.09
CA GLY A 197 13.33 7.10 8.83
C GLY A 197 13.24 5.80 8.05
N ARG A 198 13.08 4.70 8.79
CA ARG A 198 13.08 3.33 8.26
C ARG A 198 12.13 3.12 7.07
N VAL A 199 10.98 3.78 7.05
CA VAL A 199 10.00 3.65 5.94
C VAL A 199 10.18 4.75 4.90
N GLN A 200 10.24 6.02 5.31
CA GLN A 200 10.29 7.15 4.38
C GLN A 200 11.56 7.17 3.50
N THR A 201 12.70 6.77 4.07
CA THR A 201 14.00 6.88 3.38
C THR A 201 14.17 5.82 2.30
N PRO A 202 13.83 4.54 2.50
CA PRO A 202 13.84 3.57 1.40
C PRO A 202 12.82 3.89 0.29
N VAL A 203 11.66 4.46 0.63
CA VAL A 203 10.70 4.97 -0.40
C VAL A 203 11.34 6.06 -1.24
N LEU A 204 12.03 7.01 -0.59
CA LEU A 204 12.77 8.05 -1.30
C LEU A 204 13.88 7.46 -2.18
N GLY A 205 14.61 6.47 -1.65
CA GLY A 205 15.65 5.74 -2.38
C GLY A 205 15.13 5.04 -3.63
N LEU A 206 13.91 4.48 -3.61
CA LEU A 206 13.29 3.91 -4.82
C LEU A 206 13.15 4.95 -5.93
N VAL A 207 12.61 6.14 -5.59
CA VAL A 207 12.40 7.20 -6.58
C VAL A 207 13.73 7.73 -7.10
N VAL A 208 14.71 8.00 -6.22
CA VAL A 208 16.05 8.46 -6.62
C VAL A 208 16.72 7.46 -7.56
N ARG A 209 16.69 6.16 -7.24
CA ARG A 209 17.28 5.13 -8.11
C ARG A 209 16.58 5.03 -9.46
N ARG A 210 15.24 5.10 -9.49
CA ARG A 210 14.48 5.10 -10.74
C ARG A 210 14.82 6.30 -11.61
N ASP A 211 14.90 7.50 -11.03
CA ASP A 211 15.22 8.70 -11.78
C ASP A 211 16.66 8.66 -12.34
N ARG A 212 17.61 8.09 -11.58
CA ARG A 212 18.99 7.83 -12.06
C ARG A 212 19.05 6.81 -13.17
N GLU A 213 18.32 5.70 -13.04
CA GLU A 213 18.22 4.65 -14.06
C GLU A 213 17.72 5.22 -15.38
N ILE A 214 16.72 6.11 -15.32
CA ILE A 214 16.17 6.80 -16.50
C ILE A 214 17.18 7.78 -17.09
N ALA A 215 17.85 8.58 -16.24
CA ALA A 215 18.83 9.56 -16.70
C ALA A 215 20.07 8.92 -17.35
N ALA A 216 20.49 7.76 -16.87
CA ALA A 216 21.63 7.01 -17.39
C ALA A 216 21.26 6.08 -18.57
N PHE A 217 19.98 5.95 -18.90
CA PHE A 217 19.52 5.01 -19.92
C PHE A 217 19.93 5.46 -21.32
N MET A 218 20.62 4.58 -22.05
CA MET A 218 20.93 4.77 -23.45
C MET A 218 20.06 3.83 -24.31
N PRO A 219 19.12 4.36 -25.11
CA PRO A 219 18.32 3.57 -26.04
C PRO A 219 19.19 2.77 -27.01
N LYS A 220 18.90 1.48 -27.14
CA LYS A 220 19.58 0.57 -28.08
C LYS A 220 18.58 0.11 -29.14
N PRO A 221 18.96 0.12 -30.43
CA PRO A 221 18.12 -0.44 -31.47
C PRO A 221 18.05 -1.96 -31.33
N PHE A 222 16.87 -2.51 -31.59
CA PHE A 222 16.65 -3.94 -31.75
C PHE A 222 15.59 -4.19 -32.81
N TYR A 223 15.55 -5.40 -33.34
CA TYR A 223 14.74 -5.73 -34.50
C TYR A 223 13.80 -6.88 -34.16
N GLN A 224 12.55 -6.74 -34.58
CA GLN A 224 11.58 -7.84 -34.57
C GLN A 224 11.25 -8.22 -36.00
N LEU A 225 11.00 -9.50 -36.23
CA LEU A 225 10.59 -10.03 -37.52
C LEU A 225 9.28 -10.79 -37.34
N ASP A 226 8.25 -10.35 -38.05
CA ASP A 226 6.99 -11.06 -38.14
C ASP A 226 6.86 -11.63 -39.58
N ALA A 227 6.60 -12.93 -39.71
CA ALA A 227 6.24 -13.55 -40.98
C ALA A 227 4.77 -13.26 -41.27
N VAL A 228 4.50 -12.76 -42.48
CA VAL A 228 3.15 -12.47 -42.96
C VAL A 228 2.63 -13.66 -43.77
N ILE A 229 1.60 -14.33 -43.26
CA ILE A 229 1.03 -15.54 -43.84
C ILE A 229 -0.45 -15.26 -44.19
N PRO A 230 -0.80 -15.05 -45.47
CA PRO A 230 -2.17 -14.79 -45.88
C PRO A 230 -3.08 -15.99 -45.61
N TYR A 231 -4.27 -15.73 -45.05
CA TYR A 231 -5.29 -16.73 -44.76
C TYR A 231 -6.70 -16.12 -44.84
N GLN A 232 -7.52 -16.65 -45.75
CA GLN A 232 -8.96 -16.32 -45.90
C GLN A 232 -9.28 -14.81 -45.89
N GLY A 233 -8.48 -13.99 -46.60
CA GLY A 233 -8.71 -12.54 -46.71
C GLY A 233 -8.14 -11.73 -45.54
N SER A 234 -7.36 -12.34 -44.65
CA SER A 234 -6.63 -11.68 -43.55
C SER A 234 -5.18 -12.17 -43.48
N ASP A 235 -4.31 -11.45 -42.77
CA ASP A 235 -2.91 -11.84 -42.56
C ASP A 235 -2.72 -12.44 -41.15
N ILE A 236 -2.11 -13.62 -41.08
CA ILE A 236 -1.56 -14.15 -39.82
C ILE A 236 -0.16 -13.57 -39.67
N LEU A 237 0.08 -12.88 -38.55
CA LEU A 237 1.40 -12.39 -38.16
C LEU A 237 2.04 -13.36 -37.17
N ALA A 238 3.09 -14.07 -37.60
CA ALA A 238 3.82 -15.02 -36.77
C ALA A 238 5.22 -14.50 -36.45
N ARG A 239 5.54 -14.32 -35.16
CA ARG A 239 6.81 -13.72 -34.72
C ARG A 239 7.96 -14.71 -34.75
N TRP A 240 9.04 -14.35 -35.42
CA TRP A 240 10.27 -15.14 -35.45
C TRP A 240 10.80 -15.39 -34.04
N GLN A 241 11.18 -16.63 -33.77
CA GLN A 241 11.90 -17.05 -32.57
C GLN A 241 13.34 -17.39 -32.98
N PRO A 242 14.32 -16.53 -32.66
CA PRO A 242 15.72 -16.82 -32.91
C PRO A 242 16.14 -18.12 -32.21
N SER A 243 16.89 -18.97 -32.91
CA SER A 243 17.42 -20.21 -32.33
C SER A 243 18.60 -19.92 -31.38
N GLU A 244 19.05 -20.92 -30.62
CA GLU A 244 20.20 -20.76 -29.72
C GLU A 244 21.47 -20.27 -30.44
N SER A 245 21.64 -20.64 -31.71
CA SER A 245 22.76 -20.14 -32.53
C SER A 245 22.75 -18.63 -32.72
N CYS A 246 21.62 -17.96 -32.46
CA CYS A 246 21.47 -16.51 -32.59
C CYS A 246 21.88 -15.73 -31.34
N GLN A 247 22.23 -16.41 -30.24
CA GLN A 247 22.64 -15.78 -28.97
C GLN A 247 23.71 -14.68 -29.12
N PRO A 248 24.77 -14.84 -29.96
CA PRO A 248 25.78 -13.79 -30.14
C PRO A 248 25.24 -12.46 -30.70
N TRP A 249 24.04 -12.47 -31.29
CA TRP A 249 23.38 -11.28 -31.84
C TRP A 249 22.16 -10.84 -31.01
N GLN A 250 21.99 -11.37 -29.80
CA GLN A 250 20.92 -11.00 -28.88
C GLN A 250 21.46 -10.28 -27.65
N ASP A 251 20.60 -9.48 -27.00
CA ASP A 251 20.86 -9.00 -25.65
C ASP A 251 20.35 -9.96 -24.56
N GLU A 252 20.54 -9.59 -23.30
CA GLU A 252 20.11 -10.38 -22.12
C GLU A 252 18.60 -10.62 -22.04
N GLU A 253 17.78 -9.83 -22.75
CA GLU A 253 16.33 -10.01 -22.84
C GLU A 253 15.94 -10.83 -24.09
N GLY A 254 16.91 -11.33 -24.86
CA GLY A 254 16.69 -12.10 -26.08
C GLY A 254 16.30 -11.24 -27.30
N ARG A 255 16.46 -9.92 -27.24
CA ARG A 255 16.15 -9.02 -28.36
C ARG A 255 17.27 -9.06 -29.39
N VAL A 256 16.93 -9.20 -30.67
CA VAL A 256 17.93 -9.29 -31.76
C VAL A 256 18.50 -7.91 -32.08
N LEU A 257 19.82 -7.77 -32.01
CA LEU A 257 20.56 -6.52 -32.22
C LEU A 257 21.16 -6.39 -33.63
N SER A 258 21.20 -7.48 -34.41
CA SER A 258 21.79 -7.48 -35.76
C SER A 258 20.73 -7.30 -36.84
N ARG A 259 20.71 -6.13 -37.49
CA ARG A 259 19.81 -5.86 -38.63
C ARG A 259 20.06 -6.82 -39.79
N LYS A 260 21.33 -7.08 -40.12
CA LYS A 260 21.73 -7.97 -41.22
C LYS A 260 21.20 -9.40 -41.03
N LEU A 261 21.22 -9.89 -39.79
CA LEU A 261 20.65 -11.21 -39.47
C LEU A 261 19.16 -11.23 -39.77
N VAL A 262 18.42 -10.23 -39.31
CA VAL A 262 16.97 -10.14 -39.51
C VAL A 262 16.62 -9.96 -40.99
N GLU A 263 17.37 -9.15 -41.73
CA GLU A 263 17.22 -8.99 -43.18
C GLU A 263 17.47 -10.29 -43.93
N ASN A 264 18.50 -11.07 -43.55
CA ASN A 264 18.76 -12.37 -44.14
C ASN A 264 17.59 -13.35 -43.90
N VAL A 265 17.09 -13.43 -42.67
CA VAL A 265 15.94 -14.29 -42.34
C VAL A 265 14.69 -13.81 -43.08
N ALA A 266 14.42 -12.51 -43.12
CA ALA A 266 13.28 -11.93 -43.82
C ALA A 266 13.29 -12.26 -45.32
N GLN A 267 14.45 -12.24 -45.98
CA GLN A 267 14.60 -12.65 -47.38
C GLN A 267 14.40 -14.16 -47.57
N ARG A 268 14.95 -14.99 -46.66
CA ARG A 268 14.88 -16.46 -46.76
C ARG A 268 13.46 -17.00 -46.66
N ILE A 269 12.55 -16.34 -45.95
CA ILE A 269 11.19 -16.83 -45.74
C ILE A 269 10.20 -16.42 -46.84
N VAL A 270 10.57 -15.52 -47.74
CA VAL A 270 9.68 -15.05 -48.82
C VAL A 270 9.28 -16.21 -49.73
N ASN A 271 7.98 -16.35 -49.98
CA ASN A 271 7.37 -17.40 -50.79
C ASN A 271 7.71 -18.83 -50.35
N GLN A 272 8.14 -19.02 -49.09
CA GLN A 272 8.42 -20.35 -48.56
C GLN A 272 7.18 -21.00 -47.96
N PRO A 273 7.12 -22.35 -47.94
CA PRO A 273 6.09 -23.08 -47.21
C PRO A 273 6.13 -22.71 -45.72
N ALA A 274 4.98 -22.33 -45.17
CA ALA A 274 4.78 -22.12 -43.75
C ALA A 274 3.97 -23.28 -43.18
N THR A 275 4.68 -24.26 -42.60
CA THR A 275 4.07 -25.50 -42.11
C THR A 275 3.74 -25.37 -40.63
N VAL A 276 2.49 -25.59 -40.26
CA VAL A 276 2.07 -25.61 -38.86
C VAL A 276 2.66 -26.85 -38.18
N VAL A 277 3.63 -26.65 -37.30
CA VAL A 277 4.29 -27.73 -36.53
C VAL A 277 3.68 -27.90 -35.13
N VAL A 278 3.11 -26.82 -34.58
CA VAL A 278 2.33 -26.83 -33.34
C VAL A 278 1.02 -26.11 -33.56
N SER A 279 -0.08 -26.71 -33.11
CA SER A 279 -1.39 -26.07 -33.02
C SER A 279 -1.98 -26.35 -31.65
N GLU A 280 -2.13 -25.30 -30.86
CA GLU A 280 -2.70 -25.35 -29.53
C GLU A 280 -3.91 -24.41 -29.46
N ARG A 281 -5.01 -24.92 -28.91
CA ARG A 281 -6.19 -24.12 -28.60
C ARG A 281 -6.71 -24.52 -27.24
N LYS A 282 -6.77 -23.57 -26.31
CA LYS A 282 -7.13 -23.84 -24.91
C LYS A 282 -8.14 -22.83 -24.41
N GLY A 283 -9.23 -23.33 -23.84
CA GLY A 283 -10.13 -22.51 -23.03
C GLY A 283 -9.48 -22.18 -21.68
N THR A 284 -9.38 -20.89 -21.35
CA THR A 284 -8.88 -20.42 -20.05
C THR A 284 -9.94 -19.58 -19.35
N LYS A 285 -9.96 -19.62 -18.01
CA LYS A 285 -10.89 -18.84 -17.20
C LYS A 285 -10.11 -17.88 -16.30
N GLN A 286 -10.58 -16.64 -16.22
CA GLN A 286 -10.07 -15.61 -15.34
C GLN A 286 -11.12 -15.32 -14.26
N ALA A 287 -10.85 -15.79 -13.04
CA ALA A 287 -11.68 -15.51 -11.87
C ALA A 287 -11.77 -13.99 -11.60
N PRO A 288 -12.87 -13.51 -10.99
CA PRO A 288 -12.99 -12.11 -10.61
C PRO A 288 -11.84 -11.69 -9.68
N PRO A 289 -11.36 -10.44 -9.79
CA PRO A 289 -10.39 -9.90 -8.86
C PRO A 289 -11.02 -9.85 -7.47
N LEU A 290 -10.21 -10.08 -6.43
CA LEU A 290 -10.69 -10.05 -5.05
C LEU A 290 -11.23 -8.66 -4.66
N PRO A 291 -12.07 -8.55 -3.62
CA PRO A 291 -12.41 -7.29 -2.97
C PRO A 291 -11.18 -6.45 -2.60
N TYR A 292 -11.40 -5.17 -2.32
CA TYR A 292 -10.31 -4.22 -2.09
C TYR A 292 -9.72 -4.32 -0.68
N SER A 293 -8.38 -4.37 -0.62
CA SER A 293 -7.62 -3.75 0.47
C SER A 293 -7.51 -2.25 0.22
N LEU A 294 -7.09 -1.45 1.20
CA LEU A 294 -6.91 -0.01 1.03
C LEU A 294 -5.90 0.30 -0.08
N SER A 295 -4.76 -0.37 -0.12
CA SER A 295 -3.72 -0.17 -1.12
C SER A 295 -4.20 -0.50 -2.53
N ALA A 296 -4.94 -1.61 -2.68
CA ALA A 296 -5.52 -1.98 -3.98
C ALA A 296 -6.55 -0.93 -4.45
N LEU A 297 -7.36 -0.40 -3.53
CA LEU A 297 -8.31 0.69 -3.83
C LEU A 297 -7.59 2.00 -4.18
N GLN A 298 -6.56 2.38 -3.42
CA GLN A 298 -5.76 3.58 -3.68
C GLN A 298 -5.07 3.50 -5.05
N ILE A 299 -4.51 2.33 -5.42
CA ILE A 299 -3.90 2.10 -6.73
C ILE A 299 -4.94 2.26 -7.85
N ASP A 300 -6.13 1.68 -7.70
CA ASP A 300 -7.17 1.76 -8.73
C ASP A 300 -7.75 3.18 -8.86
N ALA A 301 -8.04 3.85 -7.74
CA ALA A 301 -8.49 5.24 -7.71
C ALA A 301 -7.44 6.21 -8.26
N ALA A 302 -6.14 5.98 -8.00
CA ALA A 302 -5.06 6.77 -8.58
C ALA A 302 -4.98 6.60 -10.10
N LYS A 303 -5.16 5.37 -10.61
CA LYS A 303 -5.16 5.10 -12.07
C LYS A 303 -6.35 5.76 -12.77
N ARG A 304 -7.55 5.67 -12.18
CA ARG A 304 -8.81 6.14 -12.79
C ARG A 304 -9.04 7.64 -12.62
N PHE A 305 -8.81 8.14 -11.40
CA PHE A 305 -9.25 9.48 -11.00
C PHE A 305 -8.08 10.40 -10.65
N THR A 306 -6.83 9.93 -10.75
CA THR A 306 -5.62 10.67 -10.33
C THR A 306 -5.74 11.16 -8.88
N MET A 307 -6.45 10.41 -8.03
CA MET A 307 -6.57 10.71 -6.61
C MET A 307 -5.30 10.31 -5.86
N SER A 308 -4.91 11.13 -4.88
CA SER A 308 -3.82 10.77 -3.98
C SER A 308 -4.27 9.69 -2.98
N ALA A 309 -3.32 8.95 -2.43
CA ALA A 309 -3.55 7.94 -1.40
C ALA A 309 -4.26 8.54 -0.17
N VAL A 310 -3.90 9.77 0.18
CA VAL A 310 -4.48 10.53 1.30
C VAL A 310 -5.92 10.91 0.99
N ASP A 311 -6.21 11.41 -0.21
CA ASP A 311 -7.58 11.76 -0.61
C ASP A 311 -8.49 10.52 -0.59
N VAL A 312 -8.02 9.39 -1.10
CA VAL A 312 -8.77 8.12 -1.09
C VAL A 312 -9.05 7.69 0.34
N LEU A 313 -8.04 7.69 1.22
CA LEU A 313 -8.23 7.33 2.64
C LEU A 313 -9.22 8.29 3.32
N ALA A 314 -9.16 9.59 3.05
CA ALA A 314 -10.09 10.57 3.61
C ALA A 314 -11.54 10.30 3.14
N CYS A 315 -11.75 10.02 1.85
CA CYS A 315 -13.04 9.60 1.33
C CYS A 315 -13.54 8.32 2.02
N CYS A 316 -12.69 7.30 2.14
CA CYS A 316 -13.06 6.06 2.82
C CYS A 316 -13.39 6.27 4.30
N GLN A 317 -12.66 7.14 5.02
CA GLN A 317 -12.98 7.47 6.41
C GLN A 317 -14.36 8.13 6.52
N SER A 318 -14.69 9.05 5.62
CA SER A 318 -16.02 9.66 5.59
C SER A 318 -17.11 8.62 5.27
N LEU A 319 -16.89 7.76 4.26
CA LEU A 319 -17.81 6.67 3.91
C LEU A 319 -18.04 5.69 5.08
N TYR A 320 -17.01 5.41 5.87
CA TYR A 320 -17.06 4.50 7.02
C TYR A 320 -17.71 5.14 8.27
N GLU A 321 -17.24 6.31 8.70
CA GLU A 321 -17.63 6.89 9.98
C GLU A 321 -18.89 7.75 9.91
N LYS A 322 -18.96 8.62 8.89
CA LYS A 322 -20.06 9.57 8.70
C LYS A 322 -21.25 8.88 8.06
N HIS A 323 -21.05 8.27 6.89
CA HIS A 323 -22.13 7.68 6.11
C HIS A 323 -22.43 6.24 6.51
N LYS A 324 -21.43 5.51 7.05
CA LYS A 324 -21.53 4.10 7.45
C LYS A 324 -21.98 3.19 6.31
N VAL A 325 -21.51 3.49 5.10
CA VAL A 325 -21.88 2.77 3.87
C VAL A 325 -20.80 1.80 3.40
N ILE A 326 -19.59 1.84 3.97
CA ILE A 326 -18.52 0.85 3.75
C ILE A 326 -18.00 0.28 5.07
N THR A 327 -17.31 -0.85 5.00
CA THR A 327 -16.63 -1.49 6.13
C THR A 327 -15.29 -0.79 6.46
N TYR A 328 -14.58 -1.28 7.48
CA TYR A 328 -13.37 -0.63 7.99
C TYR A 328 -12.32 -0.37 6.89
N PRO A 329 -11.92 0.89 6.63
CA PRO A 329 -11.22 1.25 5.40
C PRO A 329 -9.70 1.17 5.46
N ARG A 330 -9.11 0.75 6.59
CA ARG A 330 -7.64 0.60 6.73
C ARG A 330 -7.21 -0.87 6.73
N SER A 331 -7.98 -1.70 6.04
CA SER A 331 -7.74 -3.14 5.92
C SER A 331 -6.74 -3.43 4.79
N ASP A 332 -5.78 -4.28 5.08
CA ASP A 332 -4.84 -4.90 4.13
C ASP A 332 -5.42 -6.19 3.50
N SER A 333 -6.48 -6.74 4.08
CA SER A 333 -7.12 -7.96 3.60
C SER A 333 -7.88 -7.76 2.29
N ARG A 334 -7.91 -8.83 1.49
CA ARG A 334 -8.70 -8.94 0.26
C ARG A 334 -9.74 -10.07 0.33
N TYR A 335 -9.96 -10.63 1.52
CA TYR A 335 -10.89 -11.72 1.77
C TYR A 335 -12.02 -11.30 2.70
N LEU A 336 -13.09 -12.08 2.72
CA LEU A 336 -14.31 -11.85 3.49
C LEU A 336 -14.65 -13.09 4.33
N PRO A 337 -15.23 -12.91 5.54
CA PRO A 337 -15.79 -14.02 6.31
C PRO A 337 -16.90 -14.72 5.53
N LYS A 338 -16.99 -16.04 5.64
CA LYS A 338 -18.03 -16.82 4.94
C LYS A 338 -19.44 -16.43 5.41
N ASP A 339 -19.60 -16.05 6.67
CA ASP A 339 -20.90 -15.67 7.23
C ASP A 339 -21.48 -14.40 6.58
N HIS A 340 -20.65 -13.51 6.02
CA HIS A 340 -21.10 -12.31 5.32
C HIS A 340 -21.92 -12.61 4.07
N LEU A 341 -21.82 -13.82 3.50
CA LEU A 341 -22.67 -14.25 2.37
C LEU A 341 -24.18 -14.15 2.69
N LYS A 342 -24.57 -14.31 3.96
CA LYS A 342 -25.96 -14.19 4.40
C LYS A 342 -26.53 -12.79 4.20
N GLU A 343 -25.67 -11.78 4.14
CA GLU A 343 -26.03 -10.37 3.97
C GLU A 343 -25.96 -9.93 2.51
N ALA A 344 -25.54 -10.79 1.60
CA ALA A 344 -25.26 -10.42 0.21
C ALA A 344 -26.43 -9.71 -0.47
N SER A 345 -27.66 -10.19 -0.29
CA SER A 345 -28.87 -9.56 -0.83
C SER A 345 -29.13 -8.16 -0.28
N THR A 346 -28.87 -7.95 1.01
CA THR A 346 -29.05 -6.64 1.67
C THR A 346 -27.98 -5.66 1.20
N VAL A 347 -26.73 -6.12 1.09
CA VAL A 347 -25.61 -5.30 0.62
C VAL A 347 -25.79 -4.92 -0.86
N THR A 348 -26.19 -5.85 -1.74
CA THR A 348 -26.40 -5.52 -3.16
C THR A 348 -27.58 -4.59 -3.38
N ALA A 349 -28.67 -4.73 -2.61
CA ALA A 349 -29.77 -3.77 -2.63
C ALA A 349 -29.33 -2.36 -2.19
N ALA A 350 -28.51 -2.27 -1.13
CA ALA A 350 -27.97 -0.99 -0.65
C ALA A 350 -27.06 -0.32 -1.69
N ILE A 351 -26.30 -1.10 -2.48
CA ILE A 351 -25.50 -0.59 -3.60
C ILE A 351 -26.38 0.11 -4.63
N GLY A 352 -27.43 -0.55 -5.13
CA GLY A 352 -28.33 0.03 -6.13
C GLY A 352 -29.02 1.31 -5.65
N ASN A 353 -29.34 1.38 -4.36
CA ASN A 353 -29.93 2.56 -3.72
C ASN A 353 -28.93 3.72 -3.53
N THR A 354 -27.63 3.43 -3.43
CA THR A 354 -26.58 4.45 -3.20
C THR A 354 -26.05 5.00 -4.51
N VAL A 355 -25.88 4.12 -5.52
CA VAL A 355 -25.33 4.46 -6.83
C VAL A 355 -26.19 3.81 -7.91
N SER A 356 -27.11 4.59 -8.48
CA SER A 356 -28.07 4.12 -9.48
C SER A 356 -27.43 3.63 -10.78
N SER A 357 -26.21 4.07 -11.11
CA SER A 357 -25.44 3.59 -12.27
C SER A 357 -25.05 2.10 -12.15
N LEU A 358 -25.13 1.51 -10.95
CA LEU A 358 -24.87 0.09 -10.72
C LEU A 358 -26.16 -0.76 -10.64
N SER A 359 -27.34 -0.20 -10.87
CA SER A 359 -28.62 -0.92 -10.75
C SER A 359 -28.70 -2.15 -11.65
N ASP A 360 -28.27 -2.05 -12.91
CA ASP A 360 -28.24 -3.20 -13.83
C ASP A 360 -27.24 -4.26 -13.37
N ALA A 361 -26.10 -3.83 -12.82
CA ALA A 361 -25.11 -4.73 -12.27
C ALA A 361 -25.64 -5.50 -11.05
N VAL A 362 -26.43 -4.84 -10.21
CA VAL A 362 -27.13 -5.48 -9.07
C VAL A 362 -28.18 -6.47 -9.57
N LYS A 363 -29.01 -6.08 -10.53
CA LYS A 363 -30.07 -6.93 -11.10
C LYS A 363 -29.52 -8.22 -11.71
N ASN A 364 -28.38 -8.14 -12.38
CA ASN A 364 -27.75 -9.28 -13.06
C ASN A 364 -26.80 -10.10 -12.16
N ALA A 365 -26.61 -9.70 -10.89
CA ALA A 365 -25.74 -10.41 -9.97
C ALA A 365 -26.35 -11.77 -9.57
N ASN A 366 -25.58 -12.86 -9.74
CA ASN A 366 -25.99 -14.19 -9.29
C ASN A 366 -25.46 -14.46 -7.87
N LEU A 367 -26.31 -14.22 -6.86
CA LEU A 367 -25.95 -14.37 -5.45
C LEU A 367 -25.73 -15.83 -5.00
N SER A 368 -26.00 -16.82 -5.86
CA SER A 368 -25.63 -18.22 -5.60
C SER A 368 -24.15 -18.50 -5.86
N LEU A 369 -23.46 -17.64 -6.63
CA LEU A 369 -22.04 -17.77 -6.90
C LEU A 369 -21.20 -17.43 -5.66
N LYS A 370 -20.21 -18.28 -5.40
CA LYS A 370 -19.25 -18.11 -4.30
C LYS A 370 -17.84 -18.03 -4.88
N SER A 371 -17.33 -16.82 -5.05
CA SER A 371 -15.94 -16.62 -5.45
C SER A 371 -14.97 -17.05 -4.34
N LYS A 372 -13.67 -17.08 -4.65
CA LYS A 372 -12.61 -17.36 -3.67
C LYS A 372 -12.45 -16.30 -2.56
N ALA A 373 -13.18 -15.18 -2.65
CA ALA A 373 -13.10 -14.11 -1.66
C ALA A 373 -13.64 -14.53 -0.28
N TRP A 374 -14.59 -15.46 -0.22
CA TRP A 374 -15.24 -15.92 1.02
C TRP A 374 -14.39 -17.00 1.70
N ASN A 375 -13.47 -16.58 2.57
CA ASN A 375 -12.48 -17.49 3.18
C ASN A 375 -12.02 -17.02 4.56
N ASP A 376 -12.58 -17.64 5.61
CA ASP A 376 -12.24 -17.34 7.01
C ASP A 376 -10.75 -17.55 7.33
N SER A 377 -10.07 -18.51 6.68
CA SER A 377 -8.64 -18.77 6.92
C SER A 377 -7.69 -17.70 6.35
N LYS A 378 -8.23 -16.77 5.55
CA LYS A 378 -7.51 -15.65 4.95
C LYS A 378 -7.96 -14.29 5.50
N VAL A 379 -8.79 -14.31 6.54
CA VAL A 379 -9.21 -13.11 7.29
C VAL A 379 -8.46 -13.12 8.61
N GLU A 380 -7.53 -12.18 8.77
CA GLU A 380 -6.78 -11.99 10.00
C GLU A 380 -7.52 -10.99 10.90
N ALA A 381 -6.94 -9.81 11.12
CA ALA A 381 -7.53 -8.79 11.98
C ALA A 381 -8.72 -8.07 11.35
N HIS A 382 -8.68 -7.93 10.02
CA HIS A 382 -9.70 -7.27 9.25
C HIS A 382 -10.03 -8.08 8.00
N HIS A 383 -11.20 -7.81 7.44
CA HIS A 383 -11.61 -8.31 6.13
C HIS A 383 -11.58 -7.18 5.11
N ALA A 384 -11.78 -7.50 3.84
CA ALA A 384 -11.75 -6.53 2.76
C ALA A 384 -12.77 -5.38 2.91
N ILE A 385 -12.46 -4.27 2.27
CA ILE A 385 -13.33 -3.09 2.19
C ILE A 385 -14.47 -3.38 1.22
N ILE A 386 -15.69 -3.41 1.74
CA ILE A 386 -16.92 -3.69 1.00
C ILE A 386 -18.02 -2.71 1.40
N PRO A 387 -19.10 -2.57 0.62
CA PRO A 387 -20.28 -1.83 1.05
C PRO A 387 -20.96 -2.54 2.23
N THR A 388 -21.72 -1.78 3.01
CA THR A 388 -22.61 -2.32 4.06
C THR A 388 -24.05 -2.40 3.56
N GLY A 389 -24.96 -2.96 4.37
CA GLY A 389 -26.40 -2.92 4.10
C GLY A 389 -27.07 -1.54 4.22
N LYS A 390 -26.30 -0.46 4.41
CA LYS A 390 -26.83 0.92 4.45
C LYS A 390 -26.62 1.63 3.12
N SER A 391 -27.60 2.43 2.73
CA SER A 391 -27.52 3.34 1.59
C SER A 391 -27.36 4.80 2.01
N SER A 392 -26.83 5.64 1.12
CA SER A 392 -26.74 7.09 1.31
C SER A 392 -26.87 7.85 -0.01
N ASN A 393 -27.73 8.87 -0.03
CA ASN A 393 -27.87 9.77 -1.19
C ASN A 393 -27.02 11.05 -1.05
N ALA A 394 -26.31 11.22 0.07
CA ALA A 394 -25.61 12.44 0.44
C ALA A 394 -24.08 12.39 0.20
N LEU A 395 -23.63 11.52 -0.72
CA LEU A 395 -22.22 11.39 -1.07
C LEU A 395 -21.78 12.56 -1.97
N SER A 396 -20.65 13.18 -1.65
CA SER A 396 -19.94 14.10 -2.57
C SER A 396 -19.45 13.35 -3.82
N GLY A 397 -19.05 14.08 -4.87
CA GLY A 397 -18.54 13.47 -6.11
C GLY A 397 -17.40 12.48 -5.87
N ARG A 398 -16.37 12.90 -5.12
CA ARG A 398 -15.22 12.02 -4.80
C ARG A 398 -15.58 10.84 -3.90
N GLU A 399 -16.47 11.04 -2.93
CA GLU A 399 -16.97 9.92 -2.11
C GLU A 399 -17.75 8.91 -2.95
N ARG A 400 -18.54 9.39 -3.91
CA ARG A 400 -19.29 8.55 -4.85
C ARG A 400 -18.35 7.76 -5.75
N ASP A 401 -17.33 8.40 -6.31
CA ASP A 401 -16.32 7.75 -7.16
C ASP A 401 -15.63 6.58 -6.42
N VAL A 402 -15.19 6.82 -5.18
CA VAL A 402 -14.55 5.80 -4.34
C VAL A 402 -15.54 4.70 -3.94
N TYR A 403 -16.77 5.05 -3.55
CA TYR A 403 -17.81 4.07 -3.23
C TYR A 403 -18.14 3.18 -4.44
N GLU A 404 -18.25 3.76 -5.64
CA GLU A 404 -18.56 2.99 -6.86
C GLU A 404 -17.46 1.96 -7.16
N LEU A 405 -16.18 2.29 -6.95
CA LEU A 405 -15.10 1.30 -7.06
C LEU A 405 -15.30 0.13 -6.09
N ILE A 406 -15.53 0.43 -4.81
CA ILE A 406 -15.73 -0.58 -3.76
C ILE A 406 -16.95 -1.46 -4.09
N ALA A 407 -18.07 -0.83 -4.48
CA ALA A 407 -19.32 -1.51 -4.80
C ALA A 407 -19.21 -2.39 -6.04
N ARG A 408 -18.64 -1.88 -7.13
CA ARG A 408 -18.39 -2.65 -8.35
C ARG A 408 -17.49 -3.86 -8.09
N GLN A 409 -16.42 -3.67 -7.31
CA GLN A 409 -15.49 -4.75 -6.96
C GLN A 409 -16.17 -5.86 -6.12
N TYR A 410 -17.09 -5.48 -5.23
CA TYR A 410 -17.93 -6.42 -4.49
C TYR A 410 -18.90 -7.16 -5.42
N LEU A 411 -19.58 -6.46 -6.33
CA LEU A 411 -20.50 -7.08 -7.30
C LEU A 411 -19.82 -8.12 -8.18
N MET A 412 -18.56 -7.90 -8.60
CA MET A 412 -17.77 -8.88 -9.36
C MET A 412 -17.70 -10.27 -8.71
N GLN A 413 -17.86 -10.37 -7.39
CA GLN A 413 -17.83 -11.66 -6.68
C GLN A 413 -19.06 -12.55 -6.97
N PHE A 414 -20.11 -11.96 -7.55
CA PHE A 414 -21.37 -12.61 -7.92
C PHE A 414 -21.55 -12.73 -9.45
N TYR A 415 -20.45 -12.60 -10.20
CA TYR A 415 -20.41 -12.78 -11.65
C TYR A 415 -19.51 -13.98 -12.00
N PRO A 416 -19.78 -14.68 -13.11
CA PRO A 416 -18.94 -15.79 -13.54
C PRO A 416 -17.54 -15.30 -13.94
N ALA A 417 -16.59 -16.23 -14.00
CA ALA A 417 -15.26 -15.97 -14.54
C ALA A 417 -15.37 -15.44 -15.99
N ALA A 418 -14.45 -14.56 -16.38
CA ALA A 418 -14.28 -14.25 -17.79
C ALA A 418 -13.63 -15.47 -18.47
N GLU A 419 -14.17 -15.90 -19.61
CA GLU A 419 -13.65 -17.04 -20.36
C GLU A 419 -12.99 -16.58 -21.64
N TYR A 420 -11.84 -17.16 -21.94
CA TYR A 420 -11.06 -16.87 -23.13
C TYR A 420 -10.75 -18.14 -23.88
N VAL A 421 -10.52 -17.99 -25.18
CA VAL A 421 -9.85 -18.98 -26.00
C VAL A 421 -8.47 -18.41 -26.34
N GLU A 422 -7.43 -19.09 -25.86
CA GLU A 422 -6.05 -18.82 -26.22
C GLU A 422 -5.64 -19.79 -27.33
N ALA A 423 -5.06 -19.27 -28.39
CA ALA A 423 -4.59 -20.02 -29.54
C ALA A 423 -3.11 -19.71 -29.80
N LYS A 424 -2.35 -20.75 -30.13
CA LYS A 424 -0.94 -20.66 -30.46
C LYS A 424 -0.66 -21.56 -31.68
N LEU A 425 -0.06 -20.97 -32.71
CA LEU A 425 0.44 -21.68 -33.88
C LEU A 425 1.94 -21.45 -33.98
N ASP A 426 2.71 -22.53 -34.07
CA ASP A 426 4.12 -22.48 -34.44
C ASP A 426 4.26 -22.94 -35.89
N PHE A 427 4.86 -22.10 -36.71
CA PHE A 427 5.16 -22.36 -38.12
C PHE A 427 6.65 -22.66 -38.28
N ASP A 428 6.97 -23.72 -39.02
CA ASP A 428 8.28 -23.91 -39.62
C ASP A 428 8.28 -23.25 -41.00
N ILE A 429 9.19 -22.30 -41.20
CA ILE A 429 9.39 -21.58 -42.46
C ILE A 429 10.89 -21.58 -42.75
N ALA A 430 11.30 -22.34 -43.77
CA ALA A 430 12.71 -22.52 -44.17
C ALA A 430 13.65 -22.94 -43.00
N GLY A 431 13.15 -23.76 -42.08
CA GLY A 431 13.88 -24.25 -40.89
C GLY A 431 13.88 -23.27 -39.71
N GLY A 432 13.22 -22.11 -39.83
CA GLY A 432 13.02 -21.15 -38.75
C GLY A 432 11.65 -21.31 -38.08
N ILE A 433 11.57 -21.03 -36.77
CA ILE A 433 10.32 -21.08 -36.01
C ILE A 433 9.68 -19.69 -35.92
N PHE A 434 8.39 -19.61 -36.26
CA PHE A 434 7.59 -18.39 -36.20
C PHE A 434 6.30 -18.66 -35.42
N ILE A 435 5.99 -17.82 -34.43
CA ILE A 435 4.90 -18.07 -33.49
C ILE A 435 3.81 -17.01 -33.62
N ALA A 436 2.60 -17.43 -33.95
CA ALA A 436 1.39 -16.61 -33.84
C ALA A 436 0.64 -16.98 -32.55
N LYS A 437 0.30 -15.97 -31.74
CA LYS A 437 -0.52 -16.13 -30.53
C LYS A 437 -1.72 -15.21 -30.59
N GLY A 438 -2.85 -15.69 -30.08
CA GLY A 438 -4.11 -14.96 -30.04
C GLY A 438 -4.88 -15.29 -28.77
N LYS A 439 -5.61 -14.31 -28.26
CA LYS A 439 -6.49 -14.47 -27.12
C LYS A 439 -7.80 -13.77 -27.39
N GLN A 440 -8.90 -14.53 -27.35
CA GLN A 440 -10.23 -14.01 -27.61
C GLN A 440 -11.12 -14.20 -26.38
N LEU A 441 -11.75 -13.13 -25.92
CA LEU A 441 -12.78 -13.19 -24.89
C LEU A 441 -14.06 -13.83 -25.45
N THR A 442 -14.46 -14.99 -24.91
CA THR A 442 -15.67 -15.71 -25.33
C THR A 442 -16.85 -15.45 -24.40
N LEU A 443 -16.59 -15.31 -23.10
CA LEU A 443 -17.58 -14.93 -22.10
C LEU A 443 -17.03 -13.78 -21.26
N PRO A 444 -17.65 -12.57 -21.28
CA PRO A 444 -17.17 -11.45 -20.48
C PRO A 444 -17.15 -11.71 -18.97
N GLY A 445 -18.16 -12.42 -18.46
CA GLY A 445 -18.33 -12.66 -17.03
C GLY A 445 -18.25 -11.37 -16.21
N TRP A 446 -17.46 -11.36 -15.13
CA TRP A 446 -17.24 -10.18 -14.30
C TRP A 446 -16.66 -8.97 -15.05
N ARG A 447 -16.00 -9.16 -16.21
CA ARG A 447 -15.47 -8.03 -17.01
C ARG A 447 -16.55 -7.16 -17.60
N ALA A 448 -17.80 -7.64 -17.68
CA ALA A 448 -18.95 -6.81 -18.06
C ALA A 448 -19.14 -5.60 -17.13
N LEU A 449 -18.59 -5.65 -15.91
CA LEU A 449 -18.66 -4.55 -14.94
C LEU A 449 -17.53 -3.51 -15.12
N LEU A 450 -16.54 -3.75 -15.98
CA LEU A 450 -15.48 -2.78 -16.26
C LEU A 450 -16.00 -1.68 -17.20
N THR A 451 -15.64 -0.43 -16.92
CA THR A 451 -15.96 0.68 -17.83
C THR A 451 -15.20 0.53 -19.17
N ARG A 452 -15.75 1.06 -20.27
CA ARG A 452 -15.18 0.94 -21.64
C ARG A 452 -13.69 1.32 -21.73
N ASP A 453 -13.23 2.32 -20.97
CA ASP A 453 -11.81 2.72 -20.91
C ASP A 453 -10.88 1.65 -20.30
N ASN A 454 -11.43 0.71 -19.52
CA ASN A 454 -10.66 -0.39 -18.90
C ASN A 454 -10.74 -1.69 -19.69
N ALA A 455 -11.77 -1.88 -20.51
CA ALA A 455 -11.85 -3.01 -21.42
C ALA A 455 -10.77 -2.93 -22.53
N ALA A 456 -10.33 -1.72 -22.88
CA ALA A 456 -9.30 -1.45 -23.88
C ALA A 456 -7.85 -1.43 -23.32
N GLN A 457 -7.60 -1.91 -22.10
CA GLN A 457 -6.21 -2.09 -21.65
C GLN A 457 -5.51 -3.11 -22.55
N LYS A 458 -4.30 -2.75 -23.02
CA LYS A 458 -3.40 -3.46 -23.96
C LYS A 458 -3.07 -4.94 -23.64
N GLU A 459 -3.70 -5.56 -22.65
CA GLU A 459 -3.43 -6.95 -22.26
C GLU A 459 -4.12 -7.99 -23.14
N ASP A 460 -5.20 -7.61 -23.83
CA ASP A 460 -5.85 -8.50 -24.80
C ASP A 460 -5.28 -8.18 -26.20
N ILE A 461 -4.24 -8.92 -26.62
CA ILE A 461 -3.91 -9.02 -28.03
C ILE A 461 -5.09 -9.75 -28.67
N GLU A 462 -6.11 -9.00 -29.11
CA GLU A 462 -7.19 -9.49 -29.95
C GLU A 462 -6.66 -9.75 -31.38
N SER A 463 -5.61 -10.56 -31.50
CA SER A 463 -5.26 -11.20 -32.76
C SER A 463 -6.12 -12.46 -32.86
N GLN A 464 -6.98 -12.51 -33.86
CA GLN A 464 -7.65 -13.76 -34.21
C GLN A 464 -6.62 -14.68 -34.85
N VAL A 465 -6.20 -15.71 -34.11
CA VAL A 465 -5.39 -16.78 -34.67
C VAL A 465 -6.35 -17.85 -35.19
N PRO A 466 -6.31 -18.18 -36.49
CA PRO A 466 -7.24 -19.13 -37.09
C PRO A 466 -7.00 -20.56 -36.57
N PRO A 467 -8.05 -21.41 -36.57
CA PRO A 467 -7.94 -22.79 -36.10
C PRO A 467 -7.31 -23.69 -37.16
N LEU A 468 -5.99 -23.57 -37.35
CA LEU A 468 -5.24 -24.44 -38.28
C LEU A 468 -4.85 -25.76 -37.60
N ASN A 469 -4.86 -26.87 -38.34
CA ASN A 469 -4.39 -28.16 -37.84
C ASN A 469 -2.88 -28.27 -37.98
N LYS A 470 -2.26 -29.10 -37.13
CA LYS A 470 -0.86 -29.50 -37.34
C LYS A 470 -0.71 -30.17 -38.71
N GLY A 471 0.33 -29.79 -39.45
CA GLY A 471 0.58 -30.25 -40.81
C GLY A 471 -0.08 -29.39 -41.89
N THR A 472 -0.93 -28.40 -41.55
CA THR A 472 -1.39 -27.42 -42.53
C THR A 472 -0.21 -26.64 -43.10
N VAL A 473 -0.14 -26.57 -44.42
CA VAL A 473 0.90 -25.82 -45.15
C VAL A 473 0.26 -24.60 -45.79
N LEU A 474 0.76 -23.42 -45.43
CA LEU A 474 0.44 -22.15 -46.07
C LEU A 474 1.69 -21.60 -46.77
N THR A 475 1.62 -20.38 -47.29
CA THR A 475 2.78 -19.69 -47.89
C THR A 475 3.07 -18.41 -47.10
N CYS A 476 4.33 -18.20 -46.72
CA CYS A 476 4.78 -16.93 -46.19
C CYS A 476 4.94 -15.94 -47.34
N ALA A 477 4.12 -14.89 -47.38
CA ALA A 477 4.17 -13.89 -48.44
C ALA A 477 5.42 -13.01 -48.32
N ARG A 478 5.75 -12.59 -47.10
CA ARG A 478 6.91 -11.74 -46.81
C ARG A 478 7.28 -11.78 -45.33
N GLY A 479 8.52 -11.39 -45.02
CA GLY A 479 8.91 -10.96 -43.68
C GLY A 479 8.72 -9.46 -43.49
N GLU A 480 8.13 -9.06 -42.38
CA GLU A 480 7.99 -7.67 -41.95
C GLU A 480 8.96 -7.38 -40.81
N ILE A 481 9.96 -6.53 -41.07
CA ILE A 481 10.94 -6.11 -40.08
C ILE A 481 10.41 -4.87 -39.37
N LYS A 482 10.37 -4.94 -38.05
CA LYS A 482 10.06 -3.80 -37.19
C LYS A 482 11.33 -3.29 -36.52
N ASP A 483 11.69 -2.06 -36.87
CA ASP A 483 12.73 -1.29 -36.20
C ASP A 483 12.19 -0.84 -34.83
N CYS A 484 12.81 -1.33 -33.75
CA CYS A 484 12.44 -1.01 -32.38
C CYS A 484 13.60 -0.34 -31.65
N MET A 485 13.27 0.38 -30.58
CA MET A 485 14.23 0.97 -29.65
C MET A 485 13.87 0.52 -28.25
N THR A 486 14.87 0.20 -27.43
CA THR A 486 14.64 -0.01 -26.00
C THR A 486 14.16 1.29 -25.36
N GLU A 487 13.21 1.20 -24.43
CA GLU A 487 12.68 2.36 -23.70
C GLU A 487 13.19 2.36 -22.26
N PRO A 488 13.49 3.54 -21.67
CA PRO A 488 13.79 3.61 -20.25
C PRO A 488 12.57 3.16 -19.43
N PRO A 489 12.77 2.71 -18.17
CA PRO A 489 11.66 2.46 -17.30
C PRO A 489 10.85 3.73 -17.07
N ARG A 490 9.56 3.59 -16.74
CA ARG A 490 8.73 4.75 -16.43
C ARG A 490 9.05 5.27 -15.03
N HIS A 491 9.03 6.59 -14.90
CA HIS A 491 9.02 7.22 -13.58
C HIS A 491 7.83 6.73 -12.75
N PHE A 492 8.00 6.75 -11.43
CA PHE A 492 6.91 6.39 -10.55
C PHE A 492 5.76 7.39 -10.68
N THR A 493 4.54 6.88 -10.74
CA THR A 493 3.32 7.58 -10.35
C THR A 493 2.93 7.16 -8.94
N GLU A 494 1.96 7.85 -8.33
CA GLU A 494 1.44 7.49 -7.01
C GLU A 494 0.97 6.03 -6.95
N ALA A 495 0.26 5.56 -7.98
CA ALA A 495 -0.17 4.17 -8.09
C ALA A 495 1.02 3.19 -8.12
N THR A 496 2.02 3.45 -8.97
CA THR A 496 3.16 2.53 -9.10
C THR A 496 4.12 2.59 -7.91
N LEU A 497 4.19 3.72 -7.20
CA LEU A 497 5.01 3.85 -6.00
C LEU A 497 4.35 3.12 -4.82
N LEU A 498 3.04 3.27 -4.62
CA LEU A 498 2.29 2.47 -3.65
C LEU A 498 2.41 0.96 -3.96
N GLN A 499 2.33 0.59 -5.24
CA GLN A 499 2.55 -0.80 -5.67
C GLN A 499 3.98 -1.28 -5.37
N ALA A 500 4.98 -0.40 -5.49
CA ALA A 500 6.35 -0.74 -5.11
C ALA A 500 6.52 -0.86 -3.58
N MET A 501 5.80 -0.06 -2.79
CA MET A 501 5.80 -0.15 -1.33
C MET A 501 5.14 -1.45 -0.84
N THR A 502 4.01 -1.85 -1.40
CA THR A 502 3.37 -3.15 -1.07
C THR A 502 4.19 -4.33 -1.60
N GLY A 503 4.72 -4.22 -2.82
CA GLY A 503 5.54 -5.23 -3.48
C GLY A 503 7.04 -5.11 -3.22
N ILE A 504 7.46 -4.54 -2.08
CA ILE A 504 8.84 -4.10 -1.86
C ILE A 504 9.87 -5.23 -1.98
N ALA A 505 9.47 -6.48 -1.72
CA ALA A 505 10.31 -7.67 -1.87
C ALA A 505 10.98 -7.80 -3.25
N ARG A 506 10.43 -7.18 -4.30
CA ARG A 506 11.04 -7.15 -5.65
C ARG A 506 12.29 -6.27 -5.73
N PHE A 507 12.47 -5.36 -4.78
CA PHE A 507 13.54 -4.37 -4.72
C PHE A 507 14.60 -4.68 -3.65
N VAL A 508 14.49 -5.87 -3.03
CA VAL A 508 15.44 -6.36 -2.02
C VAL A 508 16.55 -7.12 -2.71
N LYS A 509 17.80 -6.85 -2.32
CA LYS A 509 18.98 -7.53 -2.89
C LYS A 509 19.06 -8.97 -2.39
N GLU A 510 18.88 -9.18 -1.08
CA GLU A 510 19.00 -10.51 -0.47
C GLU A 510 17.75 -11.40 -0.66
N ALA A 511 17.94 -12.60 -1.21
CA ALA A 511 16.85 -13.52 -1.50
C ALA A 511 16.11 -14.02 -0.25
N SER A 512 16.83 -14.23 0.87
CA SER A 512 16.28 -14.68 2.16
C SER A 512 15.27 -13.68 2.75
N LEU A 513 15.49 -12.38 2.55
CA LEU A 513 14.64 -11.29 3.04
C LEU A 513 13.37 -11.07 2.22
N LYS A 514 13.33 -11.57 0.98
CA LYS A 514 12.16 -11.43 0.09
C LYS A 514 10.92 -12.10 0.66
N LYS A 515 11.06 -13.23 1.36
CA LYS A 515 9.93 -13.95 1.95
C LYS A 515 9.30 -13.13 3.09
N ILE A 516 10.12 -12.61 3.99
CA ILE A 516 9.67 -11.82 5.14
C ILE A 516 8.83 -10.62 4.68
N LEU A 517 9.33 -9.85 3.71
CA LEU A 517 8.63 -8.66 3.23
C LEU A 517 7.34 -8.97 2.45
N ARG A 518 7.18 -10.19 1.90
CA ARG A 518 5.90 -10.63 1.33
C ARG A 518 4.89 -10.96 2.41
N ASP A 519 5.36 -11.53 3.52
CA ASP A 519 4.52 -11.97 4.63
C ASP A 519 4.14 -10.79 5.56
N THR A 520 4.89 -9.69 5.57
CA THR A 520 4.67 -8.53 6.46
C THR A 520 4.02 -7.32 5.77
N ASP A 521 3.31 -7.52 4.66
CA ASP A 521 2.65 -6.46 3.89
C ASP A 521 3.62 -5.36 3.42
N GLY A 522 4.84 -5.72 3.01
CA GLY A 522 5.79 -4.80 2.38
C GLY A 522 6.34 -3.68 3.29
N LEU A 523 6.52 -2.47 2.73
CA LEU A 523 7.19 -1.33 3.38
C LEU A 523 6.17 -0.33 3.94
N GLY A 524 6.07 -0.30 5.27
CA GLY A 524 5.07 0.47 6.00
C GLY A 524 3.70 -0.22 6.01
N THR A 525 2.93 0.00 7.06
CA THR A 525 1.58 -0.58 7.19
C THR A 525 0.59 0.12 6.27
N GLU A 526 -0.48 -0.58 5.89
CA GLU A 526 -1.59 -0.09 5.09
C GLU A 526 -2.09 1.31 5.53
N ALA A 527 -2.19 1.55 6.84
CA ALA A 527 -2.63 2.81 7.41
C ALA A 527 -1.62 3.98 7.31
N THR A 528 -0.33 3.72 7.05
CA THR A 528 0.75 4.72 7.15
C THR A 528 1.35 5.13 5.80
N ARG A 529 1.25 4.29 4.76
CA ARG A 529 1.88 4.57 3.45
C ARG A 529 1.48 5.92 2.85
N ALA A 530 0.19 6.26 2.91
CA ALA A 530 -0.32 7.54 2.43
C ALA A 530 0.33 8.73 3.14
N GLY A 531 0.43 8.67 4.47
CA GLY A 531 1.06 9.70 5.28
C GLY A 531 2.57 9.83 5.03
N ILE A 532 3.26 8.72 4.73
CA ILE A 532 4.68 8.74 4.35
C ILE A 532 4.88 9.46 3.01
N LEU A 533 4.05 9.19 2.01
CA LEU A 533 4.13 9.90 0.72
C LEU A 533 3.88 11.40 0.92
N GLU A 534 2.83 11.76 1.65
CA GLU A 534 2.52 13.15 1.98
C GLU A 534 3.68 13.84 2.70
N LEU A 535 4.32 13.15 3.65
CA LEU A 535 5.49 13.67 4.36
C LEU A 535 6.64 13.97 3.40
N LEU A 536 6.97 13.06 2.48
CA LEU A 536 8.05 13.27 1.51
C LEU A 536 7.79 14.46 0.58
N PHE A 537 6.54 14.69 0.16
CA PHE A 537 6.14 15.89 -0.57
C PHE A 537 6.21 17.16 0.30
N LYS A 538 5.70 17.11 1.54
CA LYS A 538 5.73 18.23 2.48
C LYS A 538 7.16 18.67 2.81
N ARG A 539 8.09 17.71 2.86
CA ARG A 539 9.53 17.95 3.07
C ARG A 539 10.26 18.41 1.80
N ARG A 540 9.55 18.52 0.66
CA ARG A 540 10.10 18.85 -0.66
C ARG A 540 11.23 17.92 -1.07
N LEU A 541 11.17 16.66 -0.63
CA LEU A 541 12.08 15.61 -1.10
C LEU A 541 11.54 15.02 -2.40
N LEU A 542 10.22 14.91 -2.53
CA LEU A 542 9.54 14.54 -3.76
C LEU A 542 8.77 15.73 -4.35
N SER A 543 8.62 15.75 -5.67
CA SER A 543 7.77 16.68 -6.42
C SER A 543 6.87 15.92 -7.41
N ARG A 544 5.79 16.56 -7.85
CA ARG A 544 4.90 16.05 -8.89
C ARG A 544 5.13 16.81 -10.19
N GLU A 545 5.38 16.08 -11.26
CA GLU A 545 5.43 16.59 -12.64
C GLU A 545 4.32 15.88 -13.43
N GLY A 546 3.16 16.54 -13.57
CA GLY A 546 1.94 15.88 -14.02
C GLY A 546 1.58 14.71 -13.11
N LYS A 547 1.48 13.49 -13.69
CA LYS A 547 1.21 12.25 -12.93
C LYS A 547 2.48 11.60 -12.36
N GLN A 548 3.66 12.08 -12.73
CA GLN A 548 4.94 11.49 -12.37
C GLN A 548 5.45 12.09 -11.06
N ILE A 549 6.09 11.26 -10.26
CA ILE A 549 6.76 11.60 -9.02
C ILE A 549 8.26 11.63 -9.32
N ARG A 550 8.90 12.73 -8.92
CA ARG A 550 10.32 12.99 -9.13
C ARG A 550 11.04 13.18 -7.81
N ALA A 551 12.28 12.72 -7.75
CA ALA A 551 13.21 13.12 -6.71
C ALA A 551 13.67 14.56 -6.96
N THR A 552 13.71 15.35 -5.89
CA THR A 552 14.32 16.68 -5.91
C THR A 552 15.84 16.60 -5.72
N ALA A 553 16.57 17.69 -5.98
CA ALA A 553 17.99 17.78 -5.66
C ALA A 553 18.28 17.47 -4.18
N SER A 554 17.43 17.95 -3.26
CA SER A 554 17.50 17.63 -1.83
C SER A 554 17.32 16.16 -1.51
N ALA A 555 16.51 15.43 -2.29
CA ALA A 555 16.38 13.99 -2.12
C ALA A 555 17.61 13.23 -2.59
N CYS A 556 18.14 13.56 -3.77
CA CYS A 556 19.38 12.98 -4.28
C CYS A 556 20.53 13.22 -3.30
N GLY A 557 20.72 14.47 -2.86
CA GLY A 557 21.80 14.81 -1.92
C GLY A 557 21.66 14.10 -0.57
N LEU A 558 20.44 13.98 -0.04
CA LEU A 558 20.18 13.21 1.18
C LEU A 558 20.48 11.72 1.01
N ILE A 559 20.00 11.10 -0.08
CA ILE A 559 20.24 9.67 -0.33
C ILE A 559 21.74 9.37 -0.50
N ASP A 560 22.50 10.26 -1.15
CA ASP A 560 23.95 10.09 -1.33
C ASP A 560 24.75 10.36 -0.05
N ALA A 561 24.22 11.18 0.86
CA ALA A 561 24.86 11.44 2.14
C ALA A 561 24.66 10.29 3.14
N LEU A 562 23.60 9.50 2.96
CA LEU A 562 23.23 8.43 3.88
C LEU A 562 24.02 7.13 3.60
N PRO A 563 24.27 6.30 4.63
CA PRO A 563 24.74 4.94 4.41
C PRO A 563 23.77 4.17 3.53
N GLU A 564 24.28 3.33 2.63
CA GLU A 564 23.47 2.59 1.67
C GLU A 564 22.31 1.85 2.35
N LYS A 565 22.57 1.15 3.46
CA LYS A 565 21.56 0.41 4.24
C LYS A 565 20.31 1.24 4.65
N ALA A 566 20.44 2.56 4.79
CA ALA A 566 19.32 3.44 5.14
C ALA A 566 18.39 3.75 3.95
N ALA A 567 18.92 3.68 2.72
CA ALA A 567 18.22 3.98 1.47
C ALA A 567 17.59 2.73 0.81
N TYR A 568 17.83 1.55 1.38
CA TYR A 568 17.33 0.26 0.88
C TYR A 568 16.33 -0.36 1.87
N PRO A 569 15.38 -1.18 1.39
CA PRO A 569 14.34 -1.77 2.24
C PRO A 569 14.86 -2.91 3.14
N ASP A 570 16.09 -3.37 2.94
CA ASP A 570 16.69 -4.52 3.61
C ASP A 570 16.73 -4.35 5.14
N MET A 571 17.10 -3.16 5.65
CA MET A 571 17.04 -2.86 7.09
C MET A 571 15.63 -3.02 7.66
N THR A 572 14.60 -2.56 6.92
CA THR A 572 13.19 -2.74 7.32
C THR A 572 12.81 -4.21 7.36
N ALA A 573 13.27 -5.01 6.39
CA ALA A 573 13.02 -6.44 6.35
C ALA A 573 13.59 -7.16 7.58
N HIS A 574 14.84 -6.83 7.95
CA HIS A 574 15.49 -7.41 9.13
C HIS A 574 14.74 -7.05 10.42
N TRP A 575 14.33 -5.79 10.57
CA TRP A 575 13.57 -5.38 11.76
C TRP A 575 12.22 -6.09 11.81
N GLU A 576 11.46 -6.11 10.71
CA GLU A 576 10.17 -6.81 10.71
C GLU A 576 10.31 -8.30 11.02
N ARG A 577 11.43 -8.94 10.62
CA ARG A 577 11.74 -10.31 11.03
C ARG A 577 11.95 -10.42 12.54
N GLN A 578 12.82 -9.61 13.11
CA GLN A 578 13.12 -9.65 14.55
C GLN A 578 11.88 -9.31 15.40
N LEU A 579 11.06 -8.37 14.94
CA LEU A 579 9.79 -8.02 15.55
C LEU A 579 8.79 -9.18 15.49
N GLN A 580 8.75 -9.92 14.37
CA GLN A 580 7.94 -11.14 14.25
C GLN A 580 8.47 -12.24 15.18
N ASP A 581 9.78 -12.46 15.23
CA ASP A 581 10.39 -13.44 16.13
C ASP A 581 10.07 -13.06 17.60
N MET A 582 10.05 -11.77 17.98
CA MET A 582 9.56 -11.31 19.28
C MET A 582 8.10 -11.67 19.53
N ALA A 583 7.21 -11.43 18.57
CA ALA A 583 5.79 -11.78 18.68
C ALA A 583 5.57 -13.30 18.82
N GLU A 584 6.45 -14.11 18.25
CA GLU A 584 6.44 -15.57 18.31
C GLU A 584 7.23 -16.17 19.50
N LYS A 585 7.72 -15.33 20.43
CA LYS A 585 8.57 -15.74 21.57
C LYS A 585 9.92 -16.38 21.17
N LYS A 586 10.42 -16.06 19.98
CA LYS A 586 11.72 -16.50 19.43
C LYS A 586 12.80 -15.41 19.51
N GLY A 587 12.43 -14.18 19.84
CA GLY A 587 13.33 -13.04 20.01
C GLY A 587 13.02 -12.26 21.29
N ALA A 588 14.02 -11.56 21.83
CA ALA A 588 13.88 -10.74 23.04
C ALA A 588 14.03 -9.25 22.71
N TYR A 589 13.39 -8.41 23.54
CA TYR A 589 13.42 -6.95 23.43
C TYR A 589 14.83 -6.37 23.55
N GLN A 590 15.55 -6.77 24.60
CA GLN A 590 16.82 -6.14 24.95
C GLN A 590 17.90 -6.31 23.86
N PRO A 591 18.15 -7.51 23.30
CA PRO A 591 19.15 -7.66 22.24
C PRO A 591 18.83 -6.84 20.99
N PHE A 592 17.55 -6.74 20.63
CA PHE A 592 17.11 -5.92 19.49
C PHE A 592 17.40 -4.44 19.71
N MET A 593 17.00 -3.90 20.86
CA MET A 593 17.22 -2.47 21.17
C MET A 593 18.70 -2.15 21.36
N SER A 594 19.47 -2.98 22.06
CA SER A 594 20.90 -2.73 22.27
C SER A 594 21.70 -2.76 20.96
N ALA A 595 21.34 -3.65 20.02
CA ALA A 595 21.95 -3.64 18.70
C ALA A 595 21.67 -2.33 17.93
N LEU A 596 20.42 -1.86 17.98
CA LEU A 596 20.04 -0.58 17.37
C LEU A 596 20.74 0.62 18.01
N GLU A 597 20.82 0.65 19.34
CA GLU A 597 21.49 1.72 20.08
C GLU A 597 22.99 1.77 19.74
N SER A 598 23.66 0.61 19.67
CA SER A 598 25.05 0.51 19.22
C SER A 598 25.22 1.02 17.79
N GLU A 599 24.34 0.61 16.88
CA GLU A 599 24.37 1.06 15.48
C GLU A 599 24.19 2.59 15.38
N LEU A 600 23.27 3.16 16.16
CA LEU A 600 23.06 4.61 16.19
C LEU A 600 24.26 5.35 16.76
N LEU A 601 24.89 4.83 17.82
CA LEU A 601 26.12 5.40 18.37
C LEU A 601 27.23 5.45 17.31
N ASP A 602 27.44 4.36 16.57
CA ASP A 602 28.44 4.30 15.50
C ASP A 602 28.12 5.28 14.37
N LEU A 603 26.85 5.36 13.95
CA LEU A 603 26.40 6.31 12.93
C LEU A 603 26.60 7.77 13.38
N MET A 604 26.25 8.12 14.60
CA MET A 604 26.44 9.47 15.12
C MET A 604 27.91 9.82 15.31
N ASN A 605 28.76 8.86 15.68
CA ASN A 605 30.20 9.02 15.73
C ASN A 605 30.79 9.30 14.34
N ALA A 606 30.36 8.55 13.33
CA ALA A 606 30.77 8.76 11.94
C ALA A 606 30.31 10.14 11.43
N VAL A 607 29.08 10.55 11.73
CA VAL A 607 28.55 11.88 11.35
C VAL A 607 29.33 13.02 11.99
N ARG A 608 29.74 12.90 13.26
CA ARG A 608 30.50 13.95 13.98
C ARG A 608 31.94 14.08 13.50
N LYS A 609 32.61 12.95 13.25
CA LYS A 609 34.03 12.92 12.87
C LYS A 609 34.26 13.05 11.37
N GLY A 610 33.27 12.66 10.57
CA GLY A 610 33.35 12.68 9.11
C GLY A 610 33.28 14.10 8.55
N PRO A 611 33.82 14.32 7.34
CA PRO A 611 33.64 15.58 6.64
C PRO A 611 32.16 15.78 6.30
N LEU A 612 31.73 17.04 6.23
CA LEU A 612 30.40 17.40 5.72
C LEU A 612 30.23 16.79 4.31
N PRO A 613 29.22 15.91 4.08
CA PRO A 613 29.04 15.22 2.81
C PRO A 613 28.94 16.18 1.62
N GLU A 614 29.70 15.89 0.56
CA GLU A 614 29.76 16.73 -0.63
C GLU A 614 28.39 16.89 -1.30
N SER A 615 27.61 15.80 -1.32
CA SER A 615 26.24 15.77 -1.84
C SER A 615 25.28 16.74 -1.16
N LEU A 616 25.57 17.18 0.07
CA LEU A 616 24.77 18.19 0.79
C LEU A 616 25.22 19.61 0.47
N ARG A 617 26.49 19.83 0.11
CA ARG A 617 27.04 21.15 -0.24
C ARG A 617 26.54 21.67 -1.57
N SER A 618 26.25 20.75 -2.50
CA SER A 618 25.71 21.06 -3.83
C SER A 618 24.20 21.31 -3.84
N LEU A 619 23.54 21.29 -2.67
CA LEU A 619 22.10 21.52 -2.60
C LEU A 619 21.76 22.98 -2.90
N PRO A 620 20.74 23.25 -3.75
CA PRO A 620 20.34 24.61 -4.07
C PRO A 620 19.82 25.32 -2.81
N SER A 621 20.26 26.56 -2.61
CA SER A 621 19.75 27.42 -1.53
C SER A 621 18.24 27.62 -1.73
N GLN A 622 17.42 27.06 -0.84
CA GLN A 622 15.97 27.22 -0.94
C GLN A 622 15.58 28.67 -0.60
N PRO A 623 14.72 29.32 -1.40
CA PRO A 623 14.16 30.62 -1.02
C PRO A 623 13.33 30.46 0.26
N ASN A 624 13.67 31.27 1.27
CA ASN A 624 13.05 31.22 2.59
C ASN A 624 11.53 31.51 2.47
N PRO A 625 10.64 30.56 2.81
CA PRO A 625 9.19 30.74 2.64
C PRO A 625 8.59 31.79 3.58
N PHE A 626 9.34 32.26 4.60
CA PHE A 626 8.90 33.26 5.55
C PHE A 626 9.32 34.70 5.22
N LYS A 627 10.08 34.93 4.14
CA LYS A 627 10.26 36.29 3.62
C LYS A 627 9.02 36.67 2.81
N LYS A 628 7.99 37.20 3.48
CA LYS A 628 6.97 38.02 2.82
C LYS A 628 7.72 39.05 1.96
N LYS A 629 7.51 39.03 0.64
CA LYS A 629 7.88 40.17 -0.23
C LYS A 629 7.23 41.40 0.40
N ARG A 630 8.03 42.32 0.95
CA ARG A 630 7.57 43.68 1.24
C ARG A 630 7.16 44.26 -0.12
N GLY A 631 5.86 44.23 -0.41
CA GLY A 631 5.30 44.92 -1.54
C GLY A 631 5.60 46.40 -1.38
N ASN A 632 6.33 46.95 -2.34
CA ASN A 632 6.65 48.37 -2.38
C ASN A 632 5.35 49.11 -2.72
N GLY A 633 4.59 49.52 -1.70
CA GLY A 633 3.38 50.32 -1.83
C GLY A 633 3.74 51.76 -2.16
N GLY A 634 4.12 52.01 -3.42
CA GLY A 634 4.21 53.36 -3.96
C GLY A 634 2.80 53.92 -4.17
N ALA A 635 2.38 54.85 -3.30
CA ALA A 635 1.12 55.57 -3.40
C ALA A 635 1.12 56.50 -4.63
N GLY A 636 0.66 56.00 -5.78
CA GLY A 636 0.34 56.82 -6.95
C GLY A 636 -1.04 57.47 -6.78
N ARG A 637 -1.08 58.71 -6.29
CA ARG A 637 -2.29 59.57 -6.30
C ARG A 637 -2.71 59.86 -7.75
N LYS A 638 -3.79 59.22 -8.24
CA LYS A 638 -4.50 59.67 -9.45
C LYS A 638 -5.40 60.86 -9.10
N ARG A 639 -5.04 62.05 -9.58
CA ARG A 639 -5.92 63.23 -9.64
C ARG A 639 -6.87 63.06 -10.83
N TYR A 640 -8.17 62.96 -10.57
CA TYR A 640 -9.19 63.22 -11.58
C TYR A 640 -9.33 64.74 -11.74
N LYS A 641 -9.07 65.25 -12.95
CA LYS A 641 -9.56 66.56 -13.40
C LYS A 641 -10.77 66.32 -14.29
N THR A 642 -11.93 66.77 -13.84
CA THR A 642 -13.08 67.10 -14.68
C THR A 642 -12.76 68.33 -15.51
N LYS A 643 -13.21 68.36 -16.78
CA LYS A 643 -13.73 69.57 -17.44
C LYS A 643 -14.36 69.24 -18.81
N ALA A 644 -15.52 69.88 -19.00
CA ALA A 644 -16.33 70.10 -20.20
C ALA A 644 -16.97 68.86 -20.84
#